data_AF-A0A7E6DJR3-F1
#
_entry.id   AF-A0A7E6DJR3-F1
#
_cell.length_a   1.000
_cell.length_b   1.000
_cell.length_c   1.000
_cell.angle_alpha   90.00
_cell.angle_beta   90.00
_cell.angle_gamma   90.00
#
_symmetry.space_group_name_H-M   'P 1'
#
loop_
_entity.id
_entity.type
_entity.pdbx_description
1 polymer ?
#
loop_
_entity_poly.entity_id
_entity_poly.type
_entity_poly.pdbx_seq_one_letter_code
_entity_poly.pdbx_strand_id
1 'polypeptide(L)'
;MGKIADIVHRNLETIQDLRSLSVLMVSISSLTSQHFQEQLVNKTECLFDTIDSSQVNIARRIVQFLRNIKYSYYPLLERCNKMFLSNMNNLDLESISKILSLYHSLQFHSFEFVLMAKKSLTEMIPLFDHPASFVKLFVALGPMAGPEEKTQLESTILLMSEELTGQQALAVMGAMEEMETRDSRLIKKIASILHKNLDNYKPIELLKISQALTCLHFQSKELFVRLRELLLSYLKISVKPSEISVLVSAISMLPSPRLDEAGISRIEAVLPQCDLNDLNSFATSVLRWIQCGHMYLDNTTGKQLKLLQKLDHYSHQRLQKYNNLNLLWEELRSLKGDWFAESLLEDTIATLQCLMDQINYINVAGIASFISRSNYLNTLLLDKIASVALQQIEKIHPFSIFSIILPFSILNYDPPQRDEFFGTCIQHLNPYLSILDPLMLVFLGFYLAIHEYFPENLIKTIFNIKFLGRLDSQLELLCSSLSTRVQVRLMELNRAVCLECPEYQIPWFHDRFCQQHYNKDTGSLNGAQQQIYKMLAEVLGGMNCVKASVLTPYYHTIDFECILDKRKKPLPYGSHNTTLGKMPEMHWEPNTPRVGSRLPPGTERIALEFLDLRAFCKNVPHLKGKSAMKKRHLEILGYRVIQIPHFEWNSMVLSTKGARMDYLRECIFGDGKS
;
A
#
# COMPACT_ATOMS: atom_id res chain seq x y z
N MET A 1 38.02 -12.32 -4.62
CA MET A 1 37.00 -11.25 -4.67
C MET A 1 37.41 -10.00 -3.89
N GLY A 2 37.77 -10.06 -2.61
CA GLY A 2 38.20 -8.85 -1.85
C GLY A 2 39.36 -8.07 -2.48
N LYS A 3 40.41 -8.77 -2.94
CA LYS A 3 41.52 -8.13 -3.69
C LYS A 3 41.07 -7.43 -4.98
N ILE A 4 40.06 -7.95 -5.66
CA ILE A 4 39.50 -7.35 -6.88
C ILE A 4 38.76 -6.06 -6.51
N ALA A 5 37.95 -6.08 -5.45
CA ALA A 5 37.25 -4.88 -4.98
C ALA A 5 38.23 -3.75 -4.62
N ASP A 6 39.34 -4.05 -3.94
CA ASP A 6 40.39 -3.08 -3.60
C ASP A 6 41.09 -2.51 -4.85
N ILE A 7 41.43 -3.37 -5.83
CA ILE A 7 42.01 -2.91 -7.11
C ILE A 7 41.05 -2.00 -7.86
N VAL A 8 39.76 -2.35 -7.92
CA VAL A 8 38.75 -1.51 -8.57
C VAL A 8 38.59 -0.18 -7.84
N HIS A 9 38.60 -0.19 -6.50
CA HIS A 9 38.50 1.04 -5.71
C HIS A 9 39.67 2.00 -5.98
N ARG A 10 40.91 1.50 -5.97
CA ARG A 10 42.12 2.32 -6.22
C ARG A 10 42.19 2.87 -7.63
N ASN A 11 41.70 2.11 -8.61
CA ASN A 11 41.81 2.46 -10.02
C ASN A 11 40.53 3.05 -10.60
N LEU A 12 39.49 3.29 -9.80
CA LEU A 12 38.15 3.63 -10.28
C LEU A 12 38.15 4.82 -11.24
N GLU A 13 38.94 5.86 -10.93
CA GLU A 13 39.03 7.06 -11.76
C GLU A 13 39.60 6.80 -13.16
N THR A 14 40.52 5.84 -13.26
CA THR A 14 41.19 5.48 -14.52
C THR A 14 40.35 4.58 -15.42
N ILE A 15 39.30 3.95 -14.89
CA ILE A 15 38.46 3.04 -15.66
C ILE A 15 37.58 3.86 -16.61
N GLN A 16 37.73 3.61 -17.92
CA GLN A 16 36.91 4.21 -18.98
C GLN A 16 35.97 3.19 -19.64
N ASP A 17 36.32 1.91 -19.61
CA ASP A 17 35.48 0.86 -20.20
C ASP A 17 34.34 0.46 -19.26
N LEU A 18 33.14 0.97 -19.55
CA LEU A 18 31.94 0.66 -18.80
C LEU A 18 31.52 -0.81 -18.92
N ARG A 19 31.88 -1.51 -20.02
CA ARG A 19 31.61 -2.94 -20.15
C ARG A 19 32.34 -3.72 -19.05
N SER A 20 33.64 -3.51 -18.90
CA SER A 20 34.45 -4.14 -17.85
C SER A 20 33.99 -3.71 -16.46
N LEU A 21 33.71 -2.41 -16.26
CA LEU A 21 33.22 -1.89 -14.97
C LEU A 21 31.92 -2.57 -14.55
N SER A 22 30.94 -2.71 -15.45
CA SER A 22 29.64 -3.34 -15.14
C SER A 22 29.76 -4.80 -14.69
N VAL A 23 30.71 -5.56 -15.24
CA VAL A 23 30.98 -6.95 -14.81
C VAL A 23 31.56 -6.97 -13.41
N LEU A 24 32.54 -6.10 -13.17
CA LEU A 24 33.22 -6.01 -11.88
C LEU A 24 32.23 -5.58 -10.80
N MET A 25 31.42 -4.56 -11.04
CA MET A 25 30.38 -4.06 -10.14
C MET A 25 29.47 -5.17 -9.62
N VAL A 26 28.87 -5.96 -10.52
CA VAL A 26 28.01 -7.09 -10.13
C VAL A 26 28.77 -8.08 -9.26
N SER A 27 30.01 -8.40 -9.65
CA SER A 27 30.84 -9.40 -8.97
C SER A 27 31.30 -8.97 -7.58
N ILE A 28 31.58 -7.68 -7.37
CA ILE A 28 32.09 -7.14 -6.10
C ILE A 28 30.99 -6.62 -5.17
N SER A 29 29.73 -6.57 -5.63
CA SER A 29 28.59 -5.94 -4.92
C SER A 29 28.42 -6.30 -3.43
N SER A 30 28.76 -7.53 -3.02
CA SER A 30 28.67 -7.97 -1.62
C SER A 30 29.83 -7.49 -0.72
N LEU A 31 30.88 -6.92 -1.31
CA LEU A 31 32.12 -6.53 -0.65
C LEU A 31 32.36 -5.02 -0.68
N THR A 32 31.43 -4.24 -1.23
CA THR A 32 31.57 -2.79 -1.36
C THR A 32 30.96 -2.08 -0.16
N SER A 33 31.71 -1.12 0.40
CA SER A 33 31.17 -0.16 1.37
C SER A 33 30.21 0.80 0.68
N GLN A 34 29.29 1.42 1.44
CA GLN A 34 28.35 2.40 0.90
C GLN A 34 29.04 3.54 0.14
N HIS A 35 30.12 4.11 0.71
CA HIS A 35 30.89 5.16 0.04
C HIS A 35 31.46 4.69 -1.31
N PHE A 36 31.96 3.45 -1.37
CA PHE A 36 32.45 2.89 -2.62
C PHE A 36 31.31 2.59 -3.61
N GLN A 37 30.13 2.17 -3.12
CA GLN A 37 28.94 2.01 -3.96
C GLN A 37 28.53 3.34 -4.60
N GLU A 38 28.55 4.45 -3.86
CA GLU A 38 28.26 5.79 -4.37
C GLU A 38 29.25 6.20 -5.46
N GLN A 39 30.55 6.01 -5.23
CA GLN A 39 31.58 6.28 -6.24
C GLN A 39 31.37 5.44 -7.51
N LEU A 40 31.04 4.15 -7.37
CA LEU A 40 30.76 3.27 -8.51
C LEU A 40 29.53 3.73 -9.29
N VAL A 41 28.46 4.15 -8.60
CA VAL A 41 27.24 4.68 -9.23
C VAL A 41 27.53 5.97 -9.99
N ASN A 42 28.22 6.92 -9.36
CA ASN A 42 28.56 8.21 -9.99
C ASN A 42 29.47 8.01 -11.20
N LYS A 43 30.50 7.15 -11.07
CA LYS A 43 31.39 6.83 -12.21
C LYS A 43 30.62 6.16 -13.35
N THR A 44 29.72 5.25 -13.02
CA THR A 44 28.85 4.58 -14.00
C THR A 44 27.98 5.57 -14.72
N GLU A 45 27.39 6.53 -14.01
CA GLU A 45 26.57 7.58 -14.61
C GLU A 45 27.38 8.44 -15.59
N CYS A 46 28.57 8.92 -15.19
CA CYS A 46 29.42 9.71 -16.09
C CYS A 46 29.83 8.95 -17.36
N LEU A 47 30.08 7.65 -17.26
CA LEU A 47 30.44 6.82 -18.41
C LEU A 47 29.22 6.41 -19.25
N PHE A 48 28.00 6.47 -18.71
CA PHE A 48 26.82 5.91 -19.37
C PHE A 48 26.49 6.61 -20.68
N ASP A 49 26.68 7.94 -20.73
CA ASP A 49 26.32 8.76 -21.88
C ASP A 49 27.25 8.49 -23.10
N THR A 50 28.30 7.70 -22.94
CA THR A 50 29.23 7.30 -24.02
C THR A 50 28.90 5.96 -24.68
N ILE A 51 27.90 5.23 -24.18
CA ILE A 51 27.59 3.88 -24.66
C ILE A 51 26.66 3.92 -25.89
N ASP A 52 26.93 3.06 -26.86
CA ASP A 52 25.99 2.77 -27.93
C ASP A 52 24.68 2.14 -27.42
N SER A 53 23.57 2.61 -27.96
CA SER A 53 22.20 2.15 -27.69
C SER A 53 22.02 0.63 -27.81
N SER A 54 22.85 -0.09 -28.59
CA SER A 54 22.76 -1.54 -28.77
C SER A 54 23.25 -2.37 -27.55
N GLN A 55 23.95 -1.78 -26.57
CA GLN A 55 24.62 -2.50 -25.48
C GLN A 55 23.71 -2.83 -24.28
N VAL A 56 22.53 -3.41 -24.54
CA VAL A 56 21.51 -3.78 -23.53
C VAL A 56 22.07 -4.58 -22.35
N ASN A 57 23.05 -5.44 -22.60
CA ASN A 57 23.67 -6.27 -21.55
C ASN A 57 24.41 -5.44 -20.47
N ILE A 58 24.96 -4.28 -20.84
CA ILE A 58 25.61 -3.38 -19.90
C ILE A 58 24.56 -2.77 -18.97
N ALA A 59 23.49 -2.20 -19.55
CA ALA A 59 22.36 -1.66 -18.78
C ALA A 59 21.77 -2.71 -17.83
N ARG A 60 21.55 -3.95 -18.30
CA ARG A 60 21.04 -5.05 -17.46
C ARG A 60 21.97 -5.36 -16.28
N ARG A 61 23.29 -5.34 -16.46
CA ARG A 61 24.26 -5.53 -15.37
C ARG A 61 24.26 -4.37 -14.38
N ILE A 62 24.07 -3.14 -14.84
CA ILE A 62 23.95 -1.97 -13.98
C ILE A 62 22.71 -2.08 -13.10
N VAL A 63 21.55 -2.41 -13.67
CA VAL A 63 20.32 -2.64 -12.87
C VAL A 63 20.50 -3.82 -11.91
N GLN A 64 21.17 -4.90 -12.32
CA GLN A 64 21.50 -6.02 -11.44
C GLN A 64 22.41 -5.61 -10.28
N PHE A 65 23.40 -4.75 -10.52
CA PHE A 65 24.26 -4.20 -9.48
C PHE A 65 23.45 -3.37 -8.49
N LEU A 66 22.63 -2.42 -8.97
CA LEU A 66 21.75 -1.60 -8.15
C LEU A 66 20.86 -2.47 -7.25
N ARG A 67 20.28 -3.55 -7.82
CA ARG A 67 19.52 -4.54 -7.06
C ARG A 67 20.35 -5.21 -5.97
N ASN A 68 21.58 -5.62 -6.27
CA ASN A 68 22.45 -6.31 -5.32
C ASN A 68 22.83 -5.43 -4.12
N ILE A 69 23.08 -4.14 -4.37
CA ILE A 69 23.34 -3.14 -3.32
C ILE A 69 22.04 -2.56 -2.72
N LYS A 70 20.87 -3.04 -3.17
CA LYS A 70 19.54 -2.59 -2.77
C LYS A 70 19.31 -1.08 -2.93
N TYR A 71 19.95 -0.43 -3.89
CA TYR A 71 19.92 1.03 -4.07
C TYR A 71 19.17 1.43 -5.35
N SER A 72 18.03 2.10 -5.20
CA SER A 72 17.20 2.55 -6.31
C SER A 72 17.64 3.93 -6.82
N TYR A 73 18.78 3.97 -7.51
CA TYR A 73 19.30 5.21 -8.09
C TYR A 73 18.59 5.54 -9.41
N TYR A 74 17.56 6.39 -9.32
CA TYR A 74 16.69 6.74 -10.45
C TYR A 74 17.42 7.22 -11.73
N PRO A 75 18.46 8.09 -11.67
CA PRO A 75 19.11 8.59 -12.89
C PRO A 75 19.72 7.48 -13.77
N LEU A 76 20.28 6.42 -13.16
CA LEU A 76 20.76 5.27 -13.91
C LEU A 76 19.63 4.34 -14.36
N LEU A 77 18.60 4.17 -13.53
CA LEU A 77 17.45 3.31 -13.86
C LEU A 77 16.69 3.87 -15.07
N GLU A 78 16.48 5.18 -15.15
CA GLU A 78 15.83 5.83 -16.29
C GLU A 78 16.65 5.69 -17.57
N ARG A 79 17.98 5.89 -17.51
CA ARG A 79 18.87 5.69 -18.66
C ARG A 79 18.86 4.24 -19.14
N CYS A 80 18.91 3.28 -18.21
CA CYS A 80 18.78 1.85 -18.53
C CYS A 80 17.42 1.55 -19.16
N ASN A 81 16.34 2.13 -18.62
CA ASN A 81 14.98 1.95 -19.13
C ASN A 81 14.84 2.44 -20.57
N LYS A 82 15.36 3.63 -20.89
CA LYS A 82 15.39 4.15 -22.25
C LYS A 82 16.13 3.21 -23.20
N MET A 83 17.27 2.66 -22.77
CA MET A 83 18.02 1.68 -23.58
C MET A 83 17.23 0.39 -23.82
N PHE A 84 16.50 -0.11 -22.81
CA PHE A 84 15.66 -1.31 -22.98
C PHE A 84 14.49 -1.06 -23.92
N LEU A 85 13.81 0.09 -23.78
CA LEU A 85 12.70 0.48 -24.66
C LEU A 85 13.13 0.60 -26.12
N SER A 86 14.29 1.23 -26.38
CA SER A 86 14.83 1.36 -27.74
C SER A 86 15.21 0.03 -28.39
N ASN A 87 15.42 -1.03 -27.61
CA ASN A 87 15.83 -2.35 -28.10
C ASN A 87 14.77 -3.43 -27.88
N MET A 88 13.52 -3.05 -27.63
CA MET A 88 12.45 -3.99 -27.23
C MET A 88 12.32 -5.19 -28.17
N ASN A 89 12.36 -4.96 -29.49
CA ASN A 89 12.21 -6.00 -30.51
C ASN A 89 13.33 -7.05 -30.49
N ASN A 90 14.48 -6.74 -29.88
CA ASN A 90 15.64 -7.62 -29.77
C ASN A 90 15.69 -8.36 -28.43
N LEU A 91 14.78 -8.08 -27.49
CA LEU A 91 14.74 -8.72 -26.18
C LEU A 91 14.01 -10.04 -26.27
N ASP A 92 14.67 -11.12 -25.88
CA ASP A 92 14.04 -12.42 -25.71
C ASP A 92 13.22 -12.49 -24.40
N LEU A 93 12.38 -13.53 -24.28
CA LEU A 93 11.57 -13.81 -23.11
C LEU A 93 12.40 -13.78 -21.81
N GLU A 94 13.61 -14.33 -21.83
CA GLU A 94 14.47 -14.41 -20.65
C GLU A 94 15.00 -13.03 -20.23
N SER A 95 15.35 -12.17 -21.19
CA SER A 95 15.77 -10.80 -20.93
C SER A 95 14.62 -9.95 -20.38
N ILE A 96 13.43 -10.03 -20.99
CA ILE A 96 12.24 -9.31 -20.51
C ILE A 96 11.90 -9.72 -19.07
N SER A 97 11.84 -11.03 -18.81
CA SER A 97 11.54 -11.57 -17.48
C SER A 97 12.54 -11.10 -16.42
N LYS A 98 13.83 -11.08 -16.76
CA LYS A 98 14.89 -10.59 -15.85
C LYS A 98 14.73 -9.10 -15.56
N ILE A 99 14.45 -8.28 -16.57
CA ILE A 99 14.28 -6.83 -16.39
C ILE A 99 13.07 -6.54 -15.49
N LEU A 100 11.92 -7.18 -15.74
CA LEU A 100 10.72 -7.06 -14.91
C LEU A 100 11.01 -7.44 -13.45
N SER A 101 11.69 -8.56 -13.22
CA SER A 101 12.08 -9.00 -11.87
C SER A 101 13.01 -8.00 -11.17
N LEU A 102 13.98 -7.44 -11.91
CA LEU A 102 14.89 -6.42 -11.39
C LEU A 102 14.15 -5.13 -11.02
N TYR A 103 13.27 -4.66 -11.88
CA TYR A 103 12.44 -3.47 -11.63
C TYR A 103 11.55 -3.64 -10.41
N HIS A 104 10.85 -4.77 -10.30
CA HIS A 104 10.05 -5.11 -9.13
C HIS A 104 10.90 -5.11 -7.84
N SER A 105 12.10 -5.69 -7.87
CA SER A 105 12.98 -5.73 -6.69
C SER A 105 13.50 -4.37 -6.24
N LEU A 106 13.64 -3.43 -7.19
CA LEU A 106 14.10 -2.07 -6.95
C LEU A 106 12.95 -1.09 -6.70
N GLN A 107 11.70 -1.55 -6.77
CA GLN A 107 10.50 -0.70 -6.74
C GLN A 107 10.53 0.39 -7.81
N PHE A 108 11.23 0.13 -8.92
CA PHE A 108 11.24 1.00 -10.08
C PHE A 108 10.10 0.60 -10.99
N HIS A 109 9.21 1.55 -11.28
CA HIS A 109 8.04 1.32 -12.11
C HIS A 109 8.24 2.06 -13.43
N SER A 110 8.07 1.35 -14.54
CA SER A 110 8.02 1.95 -15.88
C SER A 110 6.83 1.39 -16.60
N PHE A 111 5.76 2.19 -16.67
CA PHE A 111 4.56 1.79 -17.38
C PHE A 111 4.82 1.48 -18.86
N GLU A 112 5.63 2.32 -19.52
CA GLU A 112 5.97 2.16 -20.93
C GLU A 112 6.68 0.83 -21.20
N PHE A 113 7.62 0.44 -20.33
CA PHE A 113 8.31 -0.84 -20.47
C PHE A 113 7.36 -2.02 -20.27
N VAL A 114 6.48 -1.96 -19.26
CA VAL A 114 5.49 -3.03 -19.00
C VAL A 114 4.52 -3.17 -20.18
N LEU A 115 4.07 -2.06 -20.76
CA LEU A 115 3.19 -2.07 -21.94
C LEU A 115 3.87 -2.73 -23.15
N MET A 116 5.12 -2.34 -23.43
CA MET A 116 5.89 -2.91 -24.53
C MET A 116 6.25 -4.38 -24.28
N ALA A 117 6.56 -4.75 -23.04
CA ALA A 117 6.78 -6.13 -22.61
C ALA A 117 5.54 -6.98 -22.82
N LYS A 118 4.36 -6.54 -22.37
CA LYS A 118 3.10 -7.24 -22.60
C LYS A 118 2.91 -7.54 -24.08
N LYS A 119 2.99 -6.50 -24.94
CA LYS A 119 2.79 -6.65 -26.38
C LYS A 119 3.74 -7.71 -26.98
N SER A 120 5.03 -7.57 -26.69
CA SER A 120 6.06 -8.49 -27.20
C SER A 120 5.85 -9.92 -26.71
N LEU A 121 5.51 -10.11 -25.44
CA LEU A 121 5.26 -11.44 -24.86
C LEU A 121 3.96 -12.07 -25.39
N THR A 122 2.91 -11.30 -25.62
CA THR A 122 1.65 -11.79 -26.23
C THR A 122 1.90 -12.31 -27.64
N GLU A 123 2.72 -11.62 -28.45
CA GLU A 123 3.11 -12.07 -29.79
C GLU A 123 3.92 -13.39 -29.77
N MET A 124 4.57 -13.71 -28.64
CA MET A 124 5.34 -14.96 -28.47
C MET A 124 4.50 -16.15 -27.99
N ILE A 125 3.23 -15.98 -27.58
CA ILE A 125 2.35 -17.08 -27.11
C ILE A 125 2.36 -18.29 -28.07
N PRO A 126 2.15 -18.14 -29.40
CA PRO A 126 2.08 -19.29 -30.30
C PRO A 126 3.44 -19.94 -30.58
N LEU A 127 4.56 -19.38 -30.09
CA LEU A 127 5.90 -19.89 -30.36
C LEU A 127 6.39 -20.94 -29.33
N PHE A 128 5.63 -21.18 -28.26
CA PHE A 128 6.07 -22.00 -27.14
C PHE A 128 5.17 -23.24 -26.95
N ASP A 129 5.57 -24.34 -27.58
CA ASP A 129 4.89 -25.64 -27.47
C ASP A 129 5.44 -26.52 -26.32
N HIS A 130 6.59 -26.15 -25.74
CA HIS A 130 7.23 -26.94 -24.69
C HIS A 130 6.88 -26.40 -23.28
N PRO A 131 6.48 -27.25 -22.31
CA PRO A 131 5.99 -26.79 -21.00
C PRO A 131 6.97 -25.88 -20.26
N ALA A 132 8.27 -26.21 -20.27
CA ALA A 132 9.28 -25.42 -19.58
C ALA A 132 9.41 -23.97 -20.10
N SER A 133 9.28 -23.78 -21.42
CA SER A 133 9.36 -22.46 -22.04
C SER A 133 8.06 -21.70 -21.86
N PHE A 134 6.92 -22.40 -21.97
CA PHE A 134 5.60 -21.81 -21.71
C PHE A 134 5.43 -21.35 -20.27
N VAL A 135 5.97 -22.09 -19.28
CA VAL A 135 5.97 -21.66 -17.87
C VAL A 135 6.71 -20.33 -17.68
N LYS A 136 7.85 -20.13 -18.35
CA LYS A 136 8.57 -18.85 -18.30
C LYS A 136 7.72 -17.72 -18.89
N LEU A 137 7.04 -17.97 -20.01
CA LEU A 137 6.12 -17.01 -20.61
C LEU A 137 4.94 -16.71 -19.68
N PHE A 138 4.31 -17.74 -19.11
CA PHE A 138 3.19 -17.62 -18.19
C PHE A 138 3.56 -16.75 -16.98
N VAL A 139 4.73 -16.96 -16.39
CA VAL A 139 5.21 -16.18 -15.25
C VAL A 139 5.50 -14.72 -15.61
N ALA A 140 6.00 -14.46 -16.82
CA ALA A 140 6.32 -13.11 -17.27
C ALA A 140 5.08 -12.32 -17.71
N LEU A 141 4.20 -12.94 -18.50
CA LEU A 141 3.03 -12.30 -19.11
C LEU A 141 1.80 -12.34 -18.21
N GLY A 142 1.62 -13.42 -17.44
CA GLY A 142 0.43 -13.64 -16.60
C GLY A 142 0.05 -12.44 -15.74
N PRO A 143 0.97 -11.89 -14.92
CA PRO A 143 0.68 -10.74 -14.04
C PRO A 143 0.23 -9.45 -14.76
N MET A 144 0.47 -9.32 -16.08
CA MET A 144 0.09 -8.16 -16.90
C MET A 144 -0.93 -8.52 -18.00
N ALA A 145 -1.42 -9.76 -18.02
CA ALA A 145 -2.36 -10.25 -19.03
C ALA A 145 -3.74 -9.62 -18.85
N GLY A 146 -4.38 -9.26 -19.98
CA GLY A 146 -5.79 -8.87 -19.97
C GLY A 146 -6.70 -10.09 -19.77
N PRO A 147 -8.03 -9.90 -19.67
CA PRO A 147 -8.97 -10.99 -19.43
C PRO A 147 -8.92 -12.11 -20.48
N GLU A 148 -8.74 -11.76 -21.75
CA GLU A 148 -8.67 -12.70 -22.87
C GLU A 148 -7.36 -13.50 -22.83
N GLU A 149 -6.22 -12.80 -22.72
CA GLU A 149 -4.91 -13.45 -22.67
C GLU A 149 -4.77 -14.31 -21.42
N LYS A 150 -5.32 -13.87 -20.28
CA LYS A 150 -5.36 -14.65 -19.04
C LYS A 150 -6.10 -15.97 -19.24
N THR A 151 -7.27 -15.94 -19.89
CA THR A 151 -8.05 -17.15 -20.18
C THR A 151 -7.30 -18.10 -21.09
N GLN A 152 -6.60 -17.57 -22.10
CA GLN A 152 -5.77 -18.35 -23.01
C GLN A 152 -4.59 -19.00 -22.27
N LEU A 153 -3.85 -18.22 -21.47
CA LEU A 153 -2.71 -18.69 -20.68
C LEU A 153 -3.10 -19.79 -19.69
N GLU A 154 -4.19 -19.59 -18.95
CA GLU A 154 -4.71 -20.57 -17.98
C GLU A 154 -5.11 -21.88 -18.66
N SER A 155 -5.79 -21.79 -19.81
CA SER A 155 -6.20 -22.96 -20.60
C SER A 155 -5.00 -23.75 -21.14
N THR A 156 -3.99 -23.07 -21.69
CA THR A 156 -2.79 -23.72 -22.22
C THR A 156 -1.97 -24.39 -21.11
N ILE A 157 -1.75 -23.70 -19.98
CA ILE A 157 -1.02 -24.31 -18.85
C ILE A 157 -1.78 -25.51 -18.28
N LEU A 158 -3.12 -25.47 -18.26
CA LEU A 158 -3.92 -26.60 -17.80
C LEU A 158 -3.72 -27.84 -18.69
N LEU A 159 -3.65 -27.66 -20.02
CA LEU A 159 -3.39 -28.76 -20.97
C LEU A 159 -2.00 -29.36 -20.79
N MET A 160 -0.99 -28.54 -20.51
CA MET A 160 0.41 -28.96 -20.33
C MET A 160 0.73 -29.43 -18.90
N SER A 161 -0.24 -29.34 -17.99
CA SER A 161 0.00 -29.48 -16.54
C SER A 161 0.55 -30.84 -16.13
N GLU A 162 0.33 -31.90 -16.91
CA GLU A 162 0.81 -33.25 -16.58
C GLU A 162 2.33 -33.41 -16.74
N GLU A 163 2.96 -32.55 -17.55
CA GLU A 163 4.39 -32.57 -17.84
C GLU A 163 5.18 -31.63 -16.91
N LEU A 164 4.50 -30.89 -16.03
CA LEU A 164 5.15 -29.92 -15.16
C LEU A 164 5.92 -30.58 -14.01
N THR A 165 7.17 -30.17 -13.86
CA THR A 165 7.96 -30.43 -12.66
C THR A 165 7.42 -29.66 -11.45
N GLY A 166 7.76 -30.11 -10.23
CA GLY A 166 7.37 -29.39 -9.01
C GLY A 166 7.84 -27.92 -9.00
N GLN A 167 9.04 -27.63 -9.51
CA GLN A 167 9.57 -26.25 -9.56
C GLN A 167 8.81 -25.38 -10.57
N GLN A 168 8.41 -25.93 -11.71
CA GLN A 168 7.56 -25.24 -12.67
C GLN A 168 6.16 -24.99 -12.12
N ALA A 169 5.57 -25.98 -11.44
CA ALA A 169 4.27 -25.82 -10.78
C ALA A 169 4.30 -24.73 -9.70
N LEU A 170 5.40 -24.61 -8.95
CA LEU A 170 5.58 -23.54 -7.95
C LEU A 170 5.67 -22.16 -8.62
N ALA A 171 6.38 -22.05 -9.74
CA ALA A 171 6.47 -20.81 -10.50
C ALA A 171 5.10 -20.40 -11.07
N VAL A 172 4.35 -21.35 -11.65
CA VAL A 172 2.97 -21.14 -12.13
C VAL A 172 2.06 -20.69 -10.99
N MET A 173 2.12 -21.34 -9.82
CA MET A 173 1.30 -20.97 -8.66
C MET A 173 1.57 -19.52 -8.20
N GLY A 174 2.83 -19.08 -8.18
CA GLY A 174 3.18 -17.70 -7.83
C GLY A 174 2.59 -16.69 -8.83
N ALA A 175 2.65 -16.98 -10.13
CA ALA A 175 2.02 -16.13 -11.14
C ALA A 175 0.49 -16.12 -11.04
N MET A 176 -0.14 -17.27 -10.75
CA MET A 176 -1.59 -17.37 -10.52
C MET A 176 -2.05 -16.53 -9.31
N GLU A 177 -1.22 -16.43 -8.27
CA GLU A 177 -1.49 -15.55 -7.11
C GLU A 177 -1.52 -14.08 -7.54
N GLU A 178 -0.51 -13.61 -8.27
CA GLU A 178 -0.45 -12.23 -8.79
C GLU A 178 -1.59 -11.93 -9.79
N MET A 179 -1.97 -12.93 -10.58
CA MET A 179 -3.09 -12.85 -11.51
C MET A 179 -4.45 -12.82 -10.80
N GLU A 180 -4.53 -13.16 -9.51
CA GLU A 180 -5.80 -13.38 -8.80
C GLU A 180 -6.68 -14.41 -9.55
N THR A 181 -6.09 -15.53 -9.99
CA THR A 181 -6.79 -16.58 -10.75
C THR A 181 -7.94 -17.19 -9.95
N ARG A 182 -9.08 -17.39 -10.61
CA ARG A 182 -10.29 -18.03 -10.04
C ARG A 182 -10.62 -19.38 -10.69
N ASP A 183 -9.80 -19.86 -11.62
CA ASP A 183 -9.98 -21.18 -12.22
C ASP A 183 -9.69 -22.29 -11.21
N SER A 184 -10.77 -22.80 -10.61
CA SER A 184 -10.71 -23.88 -9.64
C SER A 184 -10.09 -25.18 -10.17
N ARG A 185 -10.16 -25.44 -11.49
CA ARG A 185 -9.59 -26.65 -12.10
C ARG A 185 -8.08 -26.53 -12.14
N LEU A 186 -7.57 -25.40 -12.61
CA LEU A 186 -6.15 -25.13 -12.65
C LEU A 186 -5.54 -25.09 -11.25
N ILE A 187 -6.18 -24.38 -10.30
CA ILE A 187 -5.73 -24.33 -8.90
C ILE A 187 -5.61 -25.75 -8.32
N LYS A 188 -6.63 -26.60 -8.50
CA LYS A 188 -6.60 -28.00 -8.02
C LYS A 188 -5.48 -28.82 -8.66
N LYS A 189 -5.27 -28.67 -9.97
CA LYS A 189 -4.27 -29.44 -10.71
C LYS A 189 -2.85 -29.04 -10.28
N ILE A 190 -2.55 -27.75 -10.23
CA ILE A 190 -1.23 -27.26 -9.78
C ILE A 190 -0.99 -27.62 -8.31
N ALA A 191 -1.97 -27.44 -7.42
CA ALA A 191 -1.85 -27.85 -6.02
C ALA A 191 -1.60 -29.36 -5.86
N SER A 192 -2.18 -30.20 -6.71
CA SER A 192 -1.91 -31.65 -6.73
C SER A 192 -0.45 -31.96 -7.09
N ILE A 193 0.12 -31.26 -8.08
CA ILE A 193 1.53 -31.44 -8.47
C ILE A 193 2.48 -31.02 -7.35
N LEU A 194 2.18 -29.90 -6.69
CA LEU A 194 2.95 -29.44 -5.52
C LEU A 194 2.85 -30.43 -4.36
N HIS A 195 1.66 -30.97 -4.10
CA HIS A 195 1.46 -31.96 -3.04
C HIS A 195 2.31 -33.22 -3.28
N LYS A 196 2.40 -33.70 -4.54
CA LYS A 196 3.26 -34.85 -4.89
C LYS A 196 4.76 -34.61 -4.69
N ASN A 197 5.20 -33.34 -4.74
CA ASN A 197 6.61 -32.95 -4.63
C ASN A 197 6.93 -32.27 -3.29
N LEU A 198 6.02 -32.34 -2.31
CA LEU A 198 6.06 -31.46 -1.15
C LEU A 198 7.35 -31.63 -0.31
N ASP A 199 7.85 -32.86 -0.21
CA ASP A 199 9.07 -33.20 0.55
C ASP A 199 10.37 -32.65 -0.10
N ASN A 200 10.31 -32.19 -1.36
CA ASN A 200 11.48 -31.67 -2.09
C ASN A 200 11.69 -30.16 -1.95
N TYR A 201 10.73 -29.44 -1.35
CA TYR A 201 10.78 -27.99 -1.23
C TYR A 201 11.51 -27.52 0.02
N LYS A 202 12.25 -26.42 -0.13
CA LYS A 202 12.92 -25.73 0.96
C LYS A 202 11.93 -24.90 1.78
N PRO A 203 12.25 -24.53 3.03
CA PRO A 203 11.40 -23.70 3.89
C PRO A 203 10.80 -22.45 3.22
N ILE A 204 11.62 -21.71 2.45
CA ILE A 204 11.17 -20.50 1.75
C ILE A 204 10.17 -20.80 0.63
N GLU A 205 10.27 -21.96 0.00
CA GLU A 205 9.34 -22.42 -1.03
C GLU A 205 8.03 -22.90 -0.38
N LEU A 206 8.11 -23.60 0.75
CA LEU A 206 6.92 -23.98 1.53
C LEU A 206 6.15 -22.76 2.06
N LEU A 207 6.84 -21.68 2.44
CA LEU A 207 6.19 -20.40 2.78
C LEU A 207 5.42 -19.84 1.57
N LYS A 208 6.04 -19.80 0.39
CA LYS A 208 5.37 -19.33 -0.84
C LYS A 208 4.15 -20.18 -1.19
N ILE A 209 4.25 -21.51 -1.06
CA ILE A 209 3.10 -22.41 -1.26
C ILE A 209 2.00 -22.09 -0.25
N SER A 210 2.33 -21.91 1.02
CA SER A 210 1.36 -21.58 2.07
C SER A 210 0.63 -20.26 1.79
N GLN A 211 1.38 -19.23 1.36
CA GLN A 211 0.87 -17.92 0.98
C GLN A 211 -0.08 -18.03 -0.21
N ALA A 212 0.39 -18.60 -1.32
CA ALA A 212 -0.40 -18.72 -2.55
C ALA A 212 -1.68 -19.54 -2.35
N LEU A 213 -1.63 -20.66 -1.62
CA LEU A 213 -2.82 -21.46 -1.33
C LEU A 213 -3.86 -20.68 -0.50
N THR A 214 -3.40 -19.83 0.42
CA THR A 214 -4.26 -18.97 1.23
C THR A 214 -4.89 -17.88 0.36
N CYS A 215 -4.08 -17.20 -0.46
CA CYS A 215 -4.53 -16.14 -1.39
C CYS A 215 -5.52 -16.67 -2.44
N LEU A 216 -5.28 -17.87 -2.97
CA LEU A 216 -6.14 -18.53 -3.96
C LEU A 216 -7.35 -19.25 -3.33
N HIS A 217 -7.55 -19.11 -2.01
CA HIS A 217 -8.63 -19.75 -1.26
C HIS A 217 -8.76 -21.26 -1.48
N PHE A 218 -7.63 -21.95 -1.64
CA PHE A 218 -7.62 -23.40 -1.84
C PHE A 218 -7.93 -24.13 -0.54
N GLN A 219 -8.81 -25.14 -0.61
CA GLN A 219 -9.23 -25.93 0.55
C GLN A 219 -8.84 -27.40 0.35
N SER A 220 -7.85 -27.86 1.12
CA SER A 220 -7.51 -29.28 1.24
C SER A 220 -6.97 -29.59 2.62
N LYS A 221 -7.76 -30.31 3.42
CA LYS A 221 -7.35 -30.71 4.77
C LYS A 221 -6.09 -31.56 4.75
N GLU A 222 -5.98 -32.49 3.81
CA GLU A 222 -4.85 -33.40 3.67
C GLU A 222 -3.55 -32.65 3.36
N LEU A 223 -3.56 -31.76 2.36
CA LEU A 223 -2.39 -30.97 1.99
C LEU A 223 -1.93 -30.09 3.15
N PHE A 224 -2.85 -29.40 3.84
CA PHE A 224 -2.49 -28.53 4.97
C PHE A 224 -1.94 -29.31 6.17
N VAL A 225 -2.43 -30.53 6.42
CA VAL A 225 -1.86 -31.40 7.46
C VAL A 225 -0.43 -31.80 7.09
N ARG A 226 -0.21 -32.28 5.87
CA ARG A 226 1.13 -32.68 5.41
C ARG A 226 2.13 -31.51 5.41
N LEU A 227 1.69 -30.35 4.94
CA LEU A 227 2.48 -29.11 4.95
C LEU A 227 2.87 -28.71 6.38
N ARG A 228 1.96 -28.85 7.34
CA ARG A 228 2.24 -28.60 8.76
C ARG A 228 3.28 -29.57 9.31
N GLU A 229 3.14 -30.87 9.04
CA GLU A 229 4.09 -31.88 9.50
C GLU A 229 5.51 -31.57 8.99
N LEU A 230 5.63 -31.22 7.70
CA LEU A 230 6.91 -30.84 7.10
C LEU A 230 7.50 -29.58 7.73
N LEU A 231 6.71 -28.51 7.85
CA LEU A 231 7.17 -27.25 8.45
C LEU A 231 7.63 -27.45 9.90
N LEU A 232 6.90 -28.24 10.70
CA LEU A 232 7.30 -28.58 12.06
C LEU A 232 8.56 -29.45 12.10
N SER A 233 8.73 -30.37 11.15
CA SER A 233 9.93 -31.20 11.06
C SER A 233 11.18 -30.37 10.76
N TYR A 234 11.09 -29.40 9.84
CA TYR A 234 12.17 -28.45 9.57
C TYR A 234 12.43 -27.57 10.78
N LEU A 235 11.38 -27.03 11.42
CA LEU A 235 11.52 -26.16 12.59
C LEU A 235 12.29 -26.84 13.73
N LYS A 236 12.11 -28.15 13.92
CA LYS A 236 12.83 -28.91 14.95
C LYS A 236 14.34 -28.95 14.71
N ILE A 237 14.79 -28.98 13.47
CA ILE A 237 16.21 -29.10 13.09
C ILE A 237 16.88 -27.76 12.74
N SER A 238 16.13 -26.76 12.31
CA SER A 238 16.69 -25.46 11.89
C SER A 238 17.28 -24.71 13.08
N VAL A 239 18.45 -24.11 12.86
CA VAL A 239 19.18 -23.28 13.85
C VAL A 239 19.38 -21.84 13.38
N LYS A 240 19.04 -21.54 12.12
CA LYS A 240 19.20 -20.21 11.52
C LYS A 240 17.98 -19.33 11.85
N PRO A 241 18.14 -18.15 12.46
CA PRO A 241 17.03 -17.25 12.80
C PRO A 241 16.07 -16.98 11.63
N SER A 242 16.62 -16.61 10.47
CA SER A 242 15.82 -16.28 9.28
C SER A 242 15.03 -17.46 8.71
N GLU A 243 15.58 -18.68 8.80
CA GLU A 243 14.87 -19.90 8.38
C GLU A 243 13.74 -20.24 9.35
N ILE A 244 13.98 -20.11 10.66
CA ILE A 244 12.97 -20.31 11.70
C ILE A 244 11.85 -19.26 11.55
N SER A 245 12.20 -18.00 11.27
CA SER A 245 11.25 -16.92 10.97
C SER A 245 10.33 -17.27 9.79
N VAL A 246 10.90 -17.77 8.69
CA VAL A 246 10.15 -18.23 7.52
C VAL A 246 9.22 -19.39 7.86
N LEU A 247 9.70 -20.39 8.60
CA LEU A 247 8.90 -21.56 9.00
C LEU A 247 7.75 -21.18 9.92
N VAL A 248 8.02 -20.35 10.94
CA VAL A 248 7.01 -19.86 11.88
C VAL A 248 5.95 -19.02 11.18
N SER A 249 6.37 -18.15 10.26
CA SER A 249 5.47 -17.37 9.41
C SER A 249 4.56 -18.28 8.58
N ALA A 250 5.11 -19.31 7.93
CA ALA A 250 4.35 -20.28 7.14
C ALA A 250 3.32 -21.03 7.99
N ILE A 251 3.73 -21.53 9.17
CA ILE A 251 2.84 -22.23 10.12
C ILE A 251 1.70 -21.31 10.56
N SER A 252 1.97 -20.02 10.79
CA SER A 252 0.95 -19.04 11.20
C SER A 252 -0.13 -18.79 10.15
N MET A 253 0.15 -19.06 8.87
CA MET A 253 -0.79 -18.88 7.76
C MET A 253 -1.67 -20.11 7.53
N LEU A 254 -1.31 -21.27 8.08
CA LEU A 254 -2.09 -22.48 7.90
C LEU A 254 -3.41 -22.42 8.69
N PRO A 255 -4.48 -23.09 8.22
CA PRO A 255 -5.69 -23.26 9.01
C PRO A 255 -5.35 -23.91 10.36
N SER A 256 -5.88 -23.39 11.48
CA SER A 256 -5.57 -23.84 12.86
C SER A 256 -4.06 -23.85 13.17
N PRO A 257 -3.40 -22.69 13.24
CA PRO A 257 -1.97 -22.61 13.50
C PRO A 257 -1.66 -23.14 14.90
N ARG A 258 -0.83 -24.19 14.99
CA ARG A 258 -0.43 -24.80 16.26
C ARG A 258 1.08 -25.00 16.29
N LEU A 259 1.70 -24.52 17.35
CA LEU A 259 3.10 -24.77 17.66
C LEU A 259 3.17 -25.59 18.95
N ASP A 260 3.98 -26.64 18.95
CA ASP A 260 4.29 -27.39 20.16
C ASP A 260 5.29 -26.63 21.04
N GLU A 261 5.49 -27.09 22.29
CA GLU A 261 6.44 -26.46 23.20
C GLU A 261 7.86 -26.44 22.62
N ALA A 262 8.24 -27.50 21.89
CA ALA A 262 9.53 -27.58 21.23
C ALA A 262 9.73 -26.45 20.20
N GLY A 263 8.70 -26.11 19.41
CA GLY A 263 8.73 -24.99 18.49
C GLY A 263 8.84 -23.63 19.20
N ILE A 264 8.13 -23.43 20.32
CA ILE A 264 8.26 -22.20 21.13
C ILE A 264 9.68 -22.08 21.68
N SER A 265 10.23 -23.16 22.28
CA SER A 265 11.61 -23.18 22.78
C SER A 265 12.63 -22.93 21.68
N ARG A 266 12.36 -23.38 20.44
CA ARG A 266 13.23 -23.10 19.29
C ARG A 266 13.26 -21.61 18.94
N ILE A 267 12.10 -20.94 18.94
CA ILE A 267 12.02 -19.48 18.74
C ILE A 267 12.81 -18.77 19.83
N GLU A 268 12.57 -19.12 21.10
CA GLU A 268 13.26 -18.52 22.24
C GLU A 268 14.79 -18.67 22.17
N ALA A 269 15.27 -19.82 21.71
CA ALA A 269 16.70 -20.09 21.58
C ALA A 269 17.41 -19.19 20.55
N VAL A 270 16.70 -18.66 19.55
CA VAL A 270 17.30 -17.86 18.48
C VAL A 270 17.08 -16.35 18.63
N LEU A 271 16.20 -15.90 19.53
CA LEU A 271 15.91 -14.49 19.76
C LEU A 271 17.15 -13.57 19.87
N PRO A 272 18.22 -13.94 20.60
CA PRO A 272 19.40 -13.07 20.70
C PRO A 272 20.15 -12.81 19.38
N GLN A 273 19.94 -13.68 18.38
CA GLN A 273 20.63 -13.66 17.09
C GLN A 273 19.78 -13.04 15.97
N CYS A 274 18.49 -12.77 16.24
CA CYS A 274 17.53 -12.26 15.26
C CYS A 274 17.82 -10.82 14.86
N ASP A 275 17.59 -10.51 13.58
CA ASP A 275 17.46 -9.14 13.10
C ASP A 275 16.05 -8.58 13.38
N LEU A 276 15.82 -7.28 13.13
CA LEU A 276 14.51 -6.66 13.36
C LEU A 276 13.40 -7.29 12.50
N ASN A 277 13.74 -7.86 11.34
CA ASN A 277 12.78 -8.49 10.45
C ASN A 277 12.33 -9.86 10.96
N ASP A 278 13.27 -10.65 11.48
CA ASP A 278 12.99 -11.90 12.18
C ASP A 278 12.11 -11.65 13.42
N LEU A 279 12.47 -10.65 14.24
CA LEU A 279 11.69 -10.28 15.44
C LEU A 279 10.27 -9.82 15.07
N ASN A 280 10.12 -8.99 14.04
CA ASN A 280 8.80 -8.57 13.54
C ASN A 280 7.96 -9.74 13.04
N SER A 281 8.58 -10.63 12.26
CA SER A 281 7.94 -11.83 11.71
C SER A 281 7.43 -12.75 12.82
N PHE A 282 8.24 -12.95 13.87
CA PHE A 282 7.81 -13.71 15.05
C PHE A 282 6.66 -13.02 15.79
N ALA A 283 6.77 -11.72 16.08
CA ALA A 283 5.71 -10.98 16.77
C ALA A 283 4.39 -11.05 16.00
N THR A 284 4.42 -10.83 14.68
CA THR A 284 3.25 -10.93 13.79
C THR A 284 2.64 -12.33 13.82
N SER A 285 3.49 -13.36 13.75
CA SER A 285 3.04 -14.76 13.78
C SER A 285 2.40 -15.12 15.12
N VAL A 286 2.98 -14.69 16.25
CA VAL A 286 2.45 -14.92 17.59
C VAL A 286 1.14 -14.17 17.81
N LEU A 287 1.02 -12.92 17.34
CA LEU A 287 -0.23 -12.16 17.40
C LEU A 287 -1.36 -12.85 16.63
N ARG A 288 -1.08 -13.37 15.42
CA ARG A 288 -2.05 -14.17 14.65
C ARG A 288 -2.48 -15.42 15.41
N TRP A 289 -1.57 -16.07 16.13
CA TRP A 289 -1.91 -17.24 16.95
C TRP A 289 -2.82 -16.89 18.12
N ILE A 290 -2.56 -15.78 18.81
CA ILE A 290 -3.40 -15.31 19.92
C ILE A 290 -4.81 -15.02 19.41
N GLN A 291 -4.93 -14.32 18.28
CA GLN A 291 -6.22 -14.03 17.63
C GLN A 291 -6.99 -15.31 17.27
N CYS A 292 -6.30 -16.33 16.75
CA CYS A 292 -6.91 -17.63 16.47
C CYS A 292 -7.26 -18.41 17.75
N GLY A 293 -6.44 -18.31 18.79
CA GLY A 293 -6.62 -18.97 20.09
C GLY A 293 -7.82 -18.44 20.87
N HIS A 294 -8.15 -17.15 20.75
CA HIS A 294 -9.36 -16.59 21.37
C HIS A 294 -10.67 -17.22 20.84
N MET A 295 -10.66 -17.84 19.66
CA MET A 295 -11.82 -18.59 19.13
C MET A 295 -11.98 -20.00 19.74
N TYR A 296 -10.93 -20.53 20.37
CA TYR A 296 -10.91 -21.87 20.98
C TYR A 296 -10.38 -21.72 22.40
N LEU A 297 -11.26 -21.55 23.41
CA LEU A 297 -10.91 -21.35 24.83
C LEU A 297 -9.87 -22.36 25.35
N ASP A 298 -8.58 -22.07 25.18
CA ASP A 298 -7.50 -22.98 25.54
C ASP A 298 -6.42 -22.25 26.35
N ASN A 299 -5.78 -22.98 27.26
CA ASN A 299 -4.85 -22.46 28.29
C ASN A 299 -3.49 -21.97 27.70
N THR A 300 -3.37 -21.93 26.36
CA THR A 300 -2.17 -21.62 25.58
C THR A 300 -1.81 -20.14 25.51
N THR A 301 -2.74 -19.23 25.82
CA THR A 301 -2.58 -17.78 25.67
C THR A 301 -1.48 -17.20 26.57
N GLY A 302 -1.30 -17.75 27.78
CA GLY A 302 -0.30 -17.26 28.74
C GLY A 302 1.16 -17.47 28.29
N LYS A 303 1.45 -18.55 27.56
CA LYS A 303 2.81 -18.83 27.03
C LYS A 303 3.12 -17.94 25.83
N GLN A 304 2.15 -17.73 24.95
CA GLN A 304 2.27 -16.84 23.80
C GLN A 304 2.52 -15.39 24.25
N LEU A 305 1.83 -14.95 25.31
CA LEU A 305 2.04 -13.62 25.88
C LEU A 305 3.45 -13.45 26.48
N LYS A 306 3.98 -14.47 27.18
CA LYS A 306 5.36 -14.47 27.66
C LYS A 306 6.39 -14.41 26.52
N LEU A 307 6.12 -15.11 25.41
CA LEU A 307 6.98 -15.04 24.22
C LEU A 307 6.96 -13.64 23.60
N LEU A 308 5.81 -12.97 23.53
CA LEU A 308 5.71 -11.57 23.10
C LEU A 308 6.53 -10.65 23.99
N GLN A 309 6.46 -10.80 25.32
CA GLN A 309 7.28 -10.02 26.25
C GLN A 309 8.79 -10.21 26.02
N LYS A 310 9.23 -11.44 25.72
CA LYS A 310 10.63 -11.71 25.37
C LYS A 310 11.00 -11.06 24.03
N LEU A 311 10.13 -11.17 23.02
CA LEU A 311 10.32 -10.54 21.71
C LEU A 311 10.48 -9.02 21.85
N ASP A 312 9.61 -8.37 22.63
CA ASP A 312 9.69 -6.95 22.92
C ASP A 312 11.02 -6.59 23.60
N HIS A 313 11.44 -7.36 24.61
CA HIS A 313 12.72 -7.15 25.29
C HIS A 313 13.93 -7.22 24.33
N TYR A 314 14.01 -8.26 23.49
CA TYR A 314 15.12 -8.41 22.54
C TYR A 314 15.08 -7.34 21.43
N SER A 315 13.89 -6.95 21.01
CA SER A 315 13.73 -5.89 20.00
C SER A 315 14.19 -4.54 20.54
N HIS A 316 13.81 -4.20 21.77
CA HIS A 316 14.30 -3.01 22.47
C HIS A 316 15.82 -3.03 22.64
N GLN A 317 16.38 -4.16 23.11
CA GLN A 317 17.83 -4.33 23.26
C GLN A 317 18.58 -4.18 21.93
N ARG A 318 17.99 -4.63 20.82
CA ARG A 318 18.60 -4.49 19.48
C ARG A 318 18.55 -3.04 19.01
N LEU A 319 17.42 -2.36 19.17
CA LEU A 319 17.26 -0.96 18.79
C LEU A 319 18.25 -0.05 19.53
N GLN A 320 18.45 -0.27 20.83
CA GLN A 320 19.44 0.45 21.64
C GLN A 320 20.89 0.32 21.14
N LYS A 321 21.22 -0.69 20.32
CA LYS A 321 22.57 -0.86 19.77
C LYS A 321 22.84 -0.02 18.53
N TYR A 322 21.81 0.54 17.88
CA TYR A 322 22.02 1.35 16.68
C TYR A 322 22.44 2.77 17.04
N ASN A 323 23.68 3.09 16.69
CA ASN A 323 24.20 4.47 16.72
C ASN A 323 24.33 5.08 15.31
N ASN A 324 23.94 4.31 14.28
CA ASN A 324 24.09 4.68 12.88
C ASN A 324 22.78 4.43 12.13
N LEU A 325 22.26 5.50 11.52
CA LEU A 325 20.99 5.48 10.81
C LEU A 325 21.01 4.56 9.59
N ASN A 326 22.15 4.40 8.91
CA ASN A 326 22.24 3.53 7.73
C ASN A 326 22.09 2.06 8.14
N LEU A 327 22.72 1.63 9.23
CA LEU A 327 22.57 0.26 9.76
C LEU A 327 21.13 -0.02 10.21
N LEU A 328 20.50 0.93 10.90
CA LEU A 328 19.09 0.83 11.26
C LEU A 328 18.22 0.74 9.99
N TRP A 329 18.49 1.59 9.00
CA TRP A 329 17.72 1.66 7.77
C TRP A 329 17.82 0.40 6.89
N GLU A 330 18.98 -0.28 6.89
CA GLU A 330 19.14 -1.56 6.20
C GLU A 330 18.15 -2.62 6.69
N GLU A 331 17.91 -2.67 8.00
CA GLU A 331 16.93 -3.58 8.58
C GLU A 331 15.50 -3.09 8.38
N LEU A 332 15.22 -1.80 8.59
CA LEU A 332 13.87 -1.24 8.40
C LEU A 332 13.36 -1.33 6.95
N ARG A 333 14.25 -1.25 5.95
CA ARG A 333 13.90 -1.40 4.53
C ARG A 333 13.42 -2.82 4.19
N SER A 334 13.90 -3.83 4.92
CA SER A 334 13.57 -5.24 4.66
C SER A 334 12.19 -5.66 5.18
N LEU A 335 11.58 -4.85 6.06
CA LEU A 335 10.29 -5.12 6.69
C LEU A 335 9.13 -4.93 5.70
N LYS A 336 8.41 -6.02 5.40
CA LYS A 336 7.16 -6.02 4.61
C LYS A 336 5.95 -6.28 5.51
N GLY A 337 4.81 -5.65 5.21
CA GLY A 337 3.50 -5.92 5.84
C GLY A 337 3.11 -4.98 6.98
N ASP A 338 2.05 -5.36 7.71
CA ASP A 338 1.57 -4.65 8.90
C ASP A 338 2.69 -4.58 9.94
N TRP A 339 2.96 -3.35 10.35
CA TRP A 339 4.07 -2.95 11.20
C TRP A 339 3.90 -3.43 12.64
N PHE A 340 5.04 -3.64 13.31
CA PHE A 340 5.31 -4.07 14.69
C PHE A 340 4.18 -3.99 15.73
N ALA A 341 4.32 -4.79 16.80
CA ALA A 341 3.66 -4.48 18.07
C ALA A 341 3.87 -2.99 18.43
N GLU A 342 2.86 -2.33 18.99
CA GLU A 342 2.86 -0.87 19.20
C GLU A 342 4.10 -0.39 19.98
N SER A 343 4.55 -1.19 20.97
CA SER A 343 5.76 -0.98 21.76
C SER A 343 7.02 -0.82 20.91
N LEU A 344 7.24 -1.72 19.94
CA LEU A 344 8.43 -1.71 19.12
C LEU A 344 8.42 -0.60 18.06
N LEU A 345 7.24 -0.17 17.60
CA LEU A 345 7.11 1.02 16.76
C LEU A 345 7.53 2.28 17.54
N GLU A 346 7.07 2.45 18.79
CA GLU A 346 7.46 3.57 19.66
C GLU A 346 8.98 3.64 19.84
N ASP A 347 9.61 2.52 20.20
CA ASP A 347 11.06 2.44 20.37
C ASP A 347 11.84 2.74 19.08
N THR A 348 11.31 2.30 17.93
CA THR A 348 11.93 2.59 16.64
C THR A 348 11.86 4.08 16.32
N ILE A 349 10.71 4.71 16.57
CA ILE A 349 10.53 6.15 16.39
C ILE A 349 11.47 6.94 17.33
N ALA A 350 11.59 6.53 18.59
CA ALA A 350 12.52 7.14 19.54
C ALA A 350 13.98 7.01 19.06
N THR A 351 14.38 5.85 18.56
CA THR A 351 15.72 5.62 18.00
C THR A 351 15.97 6.51 16.77
N LEU A 352 14.99 6.64 15.87
CA LEU A 352 15.07 7.56 14.72
C LEU A 352 15.19 9.02 15.15
N GLN A 353 14.49 9.43 16.22
CA GLN A 353 14.65 10.77 16.79
C GLN A 353 16.04 11.00 17.35
N CYS A 354 16.63 10.02 18.05
CA CYS A 354 18.02 10.12 18.54
C CYS A 354 19.05 10.24 17.40
N LEU A 355 18.73 9.70 16.21
CA LEU A 355 19.60 9.72 15.03
C LEU A 355 19.20 10.81 14.01
N MET A 356 18.37 11.78 14.41
CA MET A 356 17.77 12.78 13.53
C MET A 356 18.81 13.64 12.79
N ASP A 357 19.97 13.89 13.39
CA ASP A 357 21.07 14.65 12.76
C ASP A 357 21.68 13.93 11.55
N GLN A 358 21.49 12.61 11.44
CA GLN A 358 21.99 11.80 10.32
C GLN A 358 20.99 11.77 9.14
N ILE A 359 19.80 12.37 9.28
CA ILE A 359 18.80 12.46 8.21
C ILE A 359 19.25 13.47 7.15
N ASN A 360 19.32 13.02 5.90
CA ASN A 360 19.80 13.80 4.75
C ASN A 360 19.08 13.39 3.45
N TYR A 361 19.43 14.02 2.33
CA TYR A 361 18.82 13.80 1.02
C TYR A 361 18.80 12.33 0.54
N ILE A 362 19.70 11.48 1.05
CA ILE A 362 19.81 10.06 0.66
C ILE A 362 18.74 9.21 1.33
N ASN A 363 18.45 9.47 2.62
CA ASN A 363 17.58 8.63 3.44
C ASN A 363 16.19 9.24 3.70
N VAL A 364 16.02 10.55 3.51
CA VAL A 364 14.79 11.29 3.86
C VAL A 364 13.53 10.71 3.23
N ALA A 365 13.56 10.33 1.94
CA ALA A 365 12.39 9.76 1.25
C ALA A 365 11.99 8.39 1.81
N GLY A 366 12.99 7.59 2.20
CA GLY A 366 12.78 6.31 2.87
C GLY A 366 12.09 6.50 4.22
N ILE A 367 12.64 7.40 5.05
CA ILE A 367 12.11 7.70 6.39
C ILE A 367 10.70 8.30 6.30
N ALA A 368 10.43 9.18 5.33
CA ALA A 368 9.10 9.72 5.09
C ALA A 368 8.07 8.64 4.71
N SER A 369 8.46 7.70 3.83
CA SER A 369 7.63 6.53 3.47
C SER A 369 7.39 5.59 4.65
N PHE A 370 8.38 5.43 5.52
CA PHE A 370 8.26 4.70 6.77
C PHE A 370 7.23 5.33 7.71
N ILE A 371 7.33 6.64 7.96
CA ILE A 371 6.43 7.37 8.85
C ILE A 371 4.99 7.29 8.32
N SER A 372 4.83 7.47 7.01
CA SER A 372 3.54 7.31 6.30
C SER A 372 2.87 5.97 6.58
N ARG A 373 3.62 4.86 6.50
CA ARG A 373 3.11 3.50 6.73
C ARG A 373 2.84 3.21 8.20
N SER A 374 3.66 3.76 9.09
CA SER A 374 3.52 3.55 10.53
C SER A 374 2.20 4.09 11.09
N ASN A 375 1.62 5.12 10.46
CA ASN A 375 0.51 5.91 11.00
C ASN A 375 0.83 6.50 12.39
N TYR A 376 2.12 6.72 12.69
CA TYR A 376 2.61 7.27 13.94
C TYR A 376 2.97 8.75 13.75
N LEU A 377 2.33 9.63 14.51
CA LEU A 377 2.58 11.06 14.43
C LEU A 377 3.80 11.45 15.28
N ASN A 378 4.86 11.91 14.63
CA ASN A 378 6.05 12.46 15.27
C ASN A 378 6.43 13.79 14.63
N THR A 379 6.05 14.89 15.27
CA THR A 379 6.21 16.25 14.70
C THR A 379 7.68 16.60 14.47
N LEU A 380 8.58 16.27 15.40
CA LEU A 380 10.01 16.56 15.26
C LEU A 380 10.65 15.88 14.03
N LEU A 381 10.31 14.61 13.78
CA LEU A 381 10.79 13.91 12.58
C LEU A 381 10.18 14.50 11.30
N LEU A 382 8.90 14.85 11.32
CA LEU A 382 8.22 15.49 10.19
C LEU A 382 8.85 16.86 9.87
N ASP A 383 9.13 17.67 10.89
CA ASP A 383 9.79 18.96 10.73
C ASP A 383 11.21 18.79 10.17
N LYS A 384 11.95 17.79 10.65
CA LYS A 384 13.27 17.46 10.09
C LYS A 384 13.18 17.04 8.63
N ILE A 385 12.20 16.23 8.25
CA ILE A 385 11.97 15.81 6.85
C ILE A 385 11.72 17.04 5.97
N ALA A 386 10.82 17.94 6.39
CA ALA A 386 10.54 19.16 5.65
C ALA A 386 11.78 20.05 5.53
N SER A 387 12.53 20.23 6.63
CA SER A 387 13.77 21.01 6.66
C SER A 387 14.84 20.45 5.72
N VAL A 388 15.07 19.13 5.72
CA VAL A 388 16.04 18.48 4.82
C VAL A 388 15.61 18.62 3.36
N ALA A 389 14.32 18.45 3.08
CA ALA A 389 13.78 18.61 1.73
C ALA A 389 13.99 20.03 1.21
N LEU A 390 13.71 21.05 2.03
CA LEU A 390 13.94 22.46 1.66
C LEU A 390 15.43 22.77 1.44
N GLN A 391 16.30 22.34 2.35
CA GLN A 391 17.73 22.65 2.29
C GLN A 391 18.49 21.93 1.18
N GLN A 392 17.99 20.78 0.73
CA GLN A 392 18.73 19.87 -0.15
C GLN A 392 17.91 19.39 -1.35
N ILE A 393 16.86 20.14 -1.73
CA ILE A 393 15.92 19.76 -2.80
C ILE A 393 16.63 19.41 -4.11
N GLU A 394 17.67 20.17 -4.47
CA GLU A 394 18.44 19.98 -5.70
C GLU A 394 19.17 18.63 -5.76
N LYS A 395 19.48 18.05 -4.60
CA LYS A 395 20.12 16.72 -4.48
C LYS A 395 19.10 15.58 -4.43
N ILE A 396 17.82 15.89 -4.23
CA ILE A 396 16.75 14.91 -4.12
C ILE A 396 16.19 14.66 -5.51
N HIS A 397 16.15 13.40 -5.92
CA HIS A 397 15.54 13.04 -7.19
C HIS A 397 14.03 13.39 -7.19
N PRO A 398 13.47 14.01 -8.24
CA PRO A 398 12.06 14.39 -8.31
C PRO A 398 11.10 13.23 -7.98
N PHE A 399 11.43 12.01 -8.40
CA PHE A 399 10.55 10.84 -8.17
C PHE A 399 10.45 10.44 -6.69
N SER A 400 11.36 10.93 -5.84
CA SER A 400 11.32 10.72 -4.39
C SER A 400 10.39 11.69 -3.67
N ILE A 401 10.01 12.81 -4.30
CA ILE A 401 9.23 13.89 -3.68
C ILE A 401 7.85 13.41 -3.21
N PHE A 402 7.21 12.52 -3.97
CA PHE A 402 5.94 11.92 -3.55
C PHE A 402 6.05 11.24 -2.17
N SER A 403 7.13 10.49 -1.94
CA SER A 403 7.37 9.81 -0.65
C SER A 403 7.60 10.79 0.49
N ILE A 404 8.19 11.96 0.20
CA ILE A 404 8.49 13.03 1.16
C ILE A 404 7.21 13.79 1.55
N ILE A 405 6.30 14.02 0.61
CA ILE A 405 5.00 14.69 0.83
C ILE A 405 4.02 13.80 1.60
N LEU A 406 4.02 12.50 1.29
CA LEU A 406 3.03 11.54 1.77
C LEU A 406 2.73 11.56 3.28
N PRO A 407 3.71 11.65 4.21
CA PRO A 407 3.40 11.59 5.63
C PRO A 407 2.63 12.81 6.14
N PHE A 408 2.84 14.00 5.57
CA PHE A 408 2.12 15.23 5.93
C PHE A 408 0.63 15.11 5.59
N SER A 409 0.33 14.58 4.40
CA SER A 409 -1.03 14.31 3.96
C SER A 409 -1.72 13.24 4.79
N ILE A 410 -1.05 12.09 5.03
CA ILE A 410 -1.67 10.97 5.76
C ILE A 410 -1.92 11.35 7.23
N LEU A 411 -0.92 11.93 7.88
CA LEU A 411 -0.96 12.24 9.30
C LEU A 411 -1.63 13.58 9.60
N ASN A 412 -2.06 14.32 8.57
CA ASN A 412 -2.70 15.62 8.69
C ASN A 412 -1.87 16.60 9.55
N TYR A 413 -0.62 16.79 9.15
CA TYR A 413 0.33 17.64 9.88
C TYR A 413 0.89 18.70 8.94
N ASP A 414 0.79 19.96 9.35
CA ASP A 414 1.38 21.09 8.66
C ASP A 414 2.81 21.33 9.17
N PRO A 415 3.85 21.29 8.31
CA PRO A 415 5.18 21.67 8.73
C PRO A 415 5.27 23.19 8.97
N PRO A 416 6.22 23.68 9.80
CA PRO A 416 6.37 25.10 10.12
C PRO A 416 6.46 26.05 8.90
N GLN A 417 7.00 25.57 7.78
CA GLN A 417 7.12 26.31 6.51
C GLN A 417 6.24 25.68 5.42
N ARG A 418 4.99 25.38 5.74
CA ARG A 418 4.02 24.67 4.87
C ARG A 418 4.07 25.11 3.41
N ASP A 419 3.80 26.39 3.14
CA ASP A 419 3.66 26.89 1.77
C ASP A 419 4.98 26.85 0.99
N GLU A 420 6.09 27.16 1.64
CA GLU A 420 7.44 27.07 1.06
C GLU A 420 7.78 25.61 0.75
N PHE A 421 7.55 24.70 1.70
CA PHE A 421 7.82 23.27 1.55
C PHE A 421 7.05 22.65 0.37
N PHE A 422 5.72 22.82 0.33
CA PHE A 422 4.92 22.29 -0.77
C PHE A 422 5.24 22.99 -2.10
N GLY A 423 5.43 24.32 -2.08
CA GLY A 423 5.82 25.11 -3.24
C GLY A 423 7.11 24.61 -3.87
N THR A 424 8.18 24.47 -3.08
CA THR A 424 9.49 23.96 -3.52
C THR A 424 9.39 22.53 -4.05
N CYS A 425 8.67 21.65 -3.36
CA CYS A 425 8.48 20.26 -3.79
C CYS A 425 7.76 20.17 -5.16
N ILE A 426 6.70 20.95 -5.35
CA ILE A 426 5.95 20.93 -6.61
C ILE A 426 6.70 21.63 -7.74
N GLN A 427 7.40 22.73 -7.45
CA GLN A 427 8.26 23.39 -8.42
C GLN A 427 9.33 22.43 -8.97
N HIS A 428 9.93 21.63 -8.09
CA HIS A 428 10.92 20.62 -8.47
C HIS A 428 10.32 19.48 -9.32
N LEU A 429 9.05 19.13 -9.08
CA LEU A 429 8.33 18.10 -9.83
C LEU A 429 7.81 18.55 -11.20
N ASN A 430 7.50 19.85 -11.36
CA ASN A 430 6.82 20.40 -12.56
C ASN A 430 7.46 19.97 -13.90
N PRO A 431 8.79 19.98 -14.09
CA PRO A 431 9.40 19.57 -15.36
C PRO A 431 9.17 18.09 -15.72
N TYR A 432 8.81 17.26 -14.75
CA TYR A 432 8.71 15.81 -14.88
C TYR A 432 7.26 15.29 -14.95
N LEU A 433 6.26 16.15 -14.88
CA LEU A 433 4.84 15.76 -14.87
C LEU A 433 4.41 14.95 -16.10
N SER A 434 5.00 15.21 -17.28
CA SER A 434 4.69 14.46 -18.51
C SER A 434 5.32 13.06 -18.55
N ILE A 435 6.41 12.87 -17.81
CA ILE A 435 7.26 11.67 -17.76
C ILE A 435 6.74 10.70 -16.68
N LEU A 436 6.30 11.23 -15.54
CA LEU A 436 5.81 10.44 -14.41
C LEU A 436 4.64 9.53 -14.81
N ASP A 437 4.62 8.33 -14.22
CA ASP A 437 3.54 7.36 -14.43
C ASP A 437 2.18 7.94 -14.00
N PRO A 438 1.10 7.75 -14.80
CA PRO A 438 -0.21 8.31 -14.48
C PRO A 438 -0.73 7.97 -13.09
N LEU A 439 -0.58 6.72 -12.63
CA LEU A 439 -0.96 6.31 -11.27
C LEU A 439 -0.27 7.15 -10.19
N MET A 440 1.00 7.52 -10.40
CA MET A 440 1.77 8.30 -9.42
C MET A 440 1.25 9.72 -9.33
N LEU A 441 0.88 10.33 -10.46
CA LEU A 441 0.27 11.65 -10.48
C LEU A 441 -1.12 11.66 -9.84
N VAL A 442 -1.94 10.63 -10.08
CA VAL A 442 -3.26 10.49 -9.41
C VAL A 442 -3.07 10.39 -7.89
N PHE A 443 -2.14 9.56 -7.42
CA PHE A 443 -1.84 9.47 -6.00
C PHE A 443 -1.32 10.79 -5.44
N LEU A 444 -0.33 11.43 -6.10
CA LEU A 444 0.22 12.72 -5.68
C LEU A 444 -0.89 13.78 -5.57
N GLY A 445 -1.69 13.95 -6.62
CA GLY A 445 -2.80 14.90 -6.63
C GLY A 445 -3.80 14.65 -5.50
N PHE A 446 -4.17 13.38 -5.27
CA PHE A 446 -5.07 13.00 -4.18
C PHE A 446 -4.49 13.32 -2.79
N TYR A 447 -3.21 13.00 -2.53
CA TYR A 447 -2.61 13.25 -1.23
C TYR A 447 -2.35 14.74 -0.98
N LEU A 448 -2.08 15.53 -2.03
CA LEU A 448 -2.04 16.99 -1.91
C LEU A 448 -3.44 17.57 -1.62
N ALA A 449 -4.48 17.07 -2.29
CA ALA A 449 -5.88 17.47 -2.05
C ALA A 449 -6.36 17.16 -0.62
N ILE A 450 -5.95 16.01 -0.06
CA ILE A 450 -6.18 15.71 1.37
C ILE A 450 -5.73 16.87 2.25
N HIS A 451 -4.63 17.51 1.88
CA HIS A 451 -3.97 18.56 2.64
C HIS A 451 -4.24 19.97 2.06
N GLU A 452 -5.34 20.16 1.33
CA GLU A 452 -5.81 21.46 0.83
C GLU A 452 -4.83 22.16 -0.11
N TYR A 453 -4.00 21.38 -0.80
CA TYR A 453 -3.02 21.91 -1.75
C TYR A 453 -3.35 21.42 -3.17
N PHE A 454 -3.63 22.36 -4.07
CA PHE A 454 -4.09 22.05 -5.43
C PHE A 454 -3.22 22.78 -6.46
N PRO A 455 -2.06 22.23 -6.86
CA PRO A 455 -1.24 22.87 -7.88
C PRO A 455 -1.94 22.84 -9.24
N GLU A 456 -2.22 24.02 -9.79
CA GLU A 456 -2.99 24.16 -11.03
C GLU A 456 -2.40 23.35 -12.19
N ASN A 457 -1.08 23.39 -12.39
CA ASN A 457 -0.39 22.63 -13.44
C ASN A 457 -0.59 21.12 -13.30
N LEU A 458 -0.54 20.59 -12.06
CA LEU A 458 -0.74 19.18 -11.78
C LEU A 458 -2.20 18.78 -12.04
N ILE A 459 -3.15 19.55 -11.52
CA ILE A 459 -4.59 19.28 -11.67
C ILE A 459 -4.99 19.32 -13.15
N LYS A 460 -4.57 20.36 -13.89
CA LYS A 460 -4.82 20.46 -15.34
C LYS A 460 -4.17 19.31 -16.12
N THR A 461 -3.02 18.82 -15.69
CA THR A 461 -2.36 17.65 -16.30
C THR A 461 -3.19 16.38 -16.08
N ILE A 462 -3.62 16.11 -14.85
CA ILE A 462 -4.36 14.89 -14.49
C ILE A 462 -5.74 14.84 -15.17
N PHE A 463 -6.47 15.96 -15.22
CA PHE A 463 -7.82 16.00 -15.82
C PHE A 463 -7.81 16.31 -17.32
N ASN A 464 -6.66 16.20 -17.98
CA ASN A 464 -6.56 16.28 -19.43
C ASN A 464 -7.02 14.97 -20.09
N ILE A 465 -7.77 15.05 -21.19
CA ILE A 465 -8.27 13.87 -21.94
C ILE A 465 -7.13 12.94 -22.37
N LYS A 466 -5.97 13.47 -22.81
CA LYS A 466 -4.82 12.65 -23.19
C LYS A 466 -4.22 11.92 -22.00
N PHE A 467 -4.20 12.55 -20.82
CA PHE A 467 -3.74 11.90 -19.59
C PHE A 467 -4.71 10.80 -19.18
N LEU A 468 -6.02 11.07 -19.16
CA LEU A 468 -7.03 10.08 -18.78
C LEU A 468 -6.99 8.85 -19.71
N GLY A 469 -6.81 9.02 -21.02
CA GLY A 469 -6.65 7.89 -21.95
C GLY A 469 -5.36 7.08 -21.69
N ARG A 470 -4.26 7.73 -21.30
CA ARG A 470 -3.03 7.02 -20.85
C ARG A 470 -3.26 6.27 -19.54
N LEU A 471 -4.02 6.85 -18.61
CA LEU A 471 -4.37 6.23 -17.35
C LEU A 471 -5.25 4.99 -17.57
N ASP A 472 -6.26 5.07 -18.44
CA ASP A 472 -7.13 3.93 -18.77
C ASP A 472 -6.30 2.76 -19.33
N SER A 473 -5.37 3.05 -20.25
CA SER A 473 -4.44 2.05 -20.78
C SER A 473 -3.56 1.43 -19.68
N GLN A 474 -3.22 2.22 -18.66
CA GLN A 474 -2.46 1.73 -17.50
C GLN A 474 -3.30 0.85 -16.59
N LEU A 475 -4.54 1.22 -16.33
CA LEU A 475 -5.45 0.48 -15.46
C LEU A 475 -5.74 -0.94 -15.96
N GLU A 476 -5.68 -1.17 -17.27
CA GLU A 476 -5.82 -2.50 -17.89
C GLU A 476 -4.63 -3.45 -17.62
N LEU A 477 -3.47 -2.91 -17.25
CA LEU A 477 -2.26 -3.72 -16.97
C LEU A 477 -2.03 -3.99 -15.49
N LEU A 478 -2.74 -3.28 -14.61
CA LEU A 478 -2.58 -3.42 -13.17
C LEU A 478 -3.44 -4.58 -12.65
N CYS A 479 -2.99 -5.22 -11.57
CA CYS A 479 -3.84 -6.16 -10.84
C CYS A 479 -5.14 -5.48 -10.35
N SER A 480 -6.21 -6.26 -10.22
CA SER A 480 -7.56 -5.71 -9.99
C SER A 480 -7.63 -4.84 -8.73
N SER A 481 -6.93 -5.25 -7.68
CA SER A 481 -6.85 -4.53 -6.40
C SER A 481 -6.16 -3.18 -6.51
N LEU A 482 -5.05 -3.08 -7.26
CA LEU A 482 -4.35 -1.81 -7.48
C LEU A 482 -5.11 -0.91 -8.47
N SER A 483 -5.66 -1.48 -9.54
CA SER A 483 -6.50 -0.75 -10.52
C SER A 483 -7.69 -0.08 -9.84
N THR A 484 -8.44 -0.84 -9.02
CA THR A 484 -9.55 -0.31 -8.21
C THR A 484 -9.08 0.82 -7.30
N ARG A 485 -7.91 0.66 -6.65
CA ARG A 485 -7.37 1.68 -5.74
C ARG A 485 -7.07 2.99 -6.49
N VAL A 486 -6.48 2.92 -7.68
CA VAL A 486 -6.18 4.10 -8.51
C VAL A 486 -7.47 4.77 -8.97
N GLN A 487 -8.46 4.00 -9.46
CA GLN A 487 -9.76 4.54 -9.86
C GLN A 487 -10.49 5.25 -8.70
N VAL A 488 -10.48 4.65 -7.51
CA VAL A 488 -11.04 5.28 -6.31
C VAL A 488 -10.31 6.57 -5.97
N ARG A 489 -8.97 6.62 -6.07
CA ARG A 489 -8.20 7.86 -5.83
C ARG A 489 -8.46 8.93 -6.87
N LEU A 490 -8.60 8.59 -8.15
CA LEU A 490 -8.99 9.53 -9.19
C LEU A 490 -10.37 10.13 -8.88
N MET A 491 -11.32 9.29 -8.51
CA MET A 491 -12.67 9.73 -8.13
C MET A 491 -12.64 10.64 -6.90
N GLU A 492 -11.89 10.29 -5.86
CA GLU A 492 -11.76 11.11 -4.65
C GLU A 492 -11.05 12.44 -4.94
N LEU A 493 -10.06 12.46 -5.85
CA LEU A 493 -9.41 13.67 -6.32
C LEU A 493 -10.39 14.55 -7.13
N ASN A 494 -11.15 13.97 -8.08
CA ASN A 494 -12.15 14.72 -8.84
C ASN A 494 -13.20 15.34 -7.91
N ARG A 495 -13.64 14.58 -6.90
CA ARG A 495 -14.51 15.07 -5.83
C ARG A 495 -13.90 16.27 -5.10
N ALA A 496 -12.64 16.20 -4.69
CA ALA A 496 -11.97 17.30 -4.01
C ALA A 496 -11.89 18.55 -4.88
N VAL A 497 -11.46 18.39 -6.14
CA VAL A 497 -11.36 19.51 -7.09
C VAL A 497 -12.71 20.16 -7.37
N CYS A 498 -13.78 19.38 -7.56
CA CYS A 498 -15.12 19.93 -7.80
C CYS A 498 -15.68 20.70 -6.60
N LEU A 499 -15.29 20.34 -5.37
CA LEU A 499 -15.80 20.95 -4.14
C LEU A 499 -14.94 22.12 -3.67
N GLU A 500 -13.63 21.96 -3.68
CA GLU A 500 -12.67 22.93 -3.11
C GLU A 500 -12.15 23.92 -4.18
N CYS A 501 -12.14 23.56 -5.47
CA CYS A 501 -11.57 24.39 -6.56
C CYS A 501 -12.51 24.52 -7.78
N PRO A 502 -13.75 25.04 -7.61
CA PRO A 502 -14.70 25.19 -8.72
C PRO A 502 -14.18 26.08 -9.87
N GLU A 503 -13.23 26.98 -9.60
CA GLU A 503 -12.57 27.85 -10.58
C GLU A 503 -11.79 27.09 -11.66
N TYR A 504 -11.40 25.84 -11.41
CA TYR A 504 -10.74 25.00 -12.41
C TYR A 504 -11.70 24.44 -13.46
N GLN A 505 -13.02 24.57 -13.25
CA GLN A 505 -14.06 24.17 -14.22
C GLN A 505 -13.98 22.69 -14.63
N ILE A 506 -13.45 21.83 -13.76
CA ILE A 506 -13.40 20.39 -13.98
C ILE A 506 -14.76 19.79 -13.57
N PRO A 507 -15.48 19.13 -14.49
CA PRO A 507 -16.77 18.56 -14.17
C PRO A 507 -16.64 17.30 -13.30
N TRP A 508 -17.72 16.96 -12.61
CA TRP A 508 -17.88 15.65 -12.01
C TRP A 508 -18.25 14.61 -13.08
N PHE A 509 -17.49 13.52 -13.18
CA PHE A 509 -17.73 12.48 -14.20
C PHE A 509 -17.76 11.04 -13.65
N HIS A 510 -17.85 10.87 -12.33
CA HIS A 510 -17.82 9.55 -11.67
C HIS A 510 -19.18 9.02 -11.21
N ASP A 511 -20.31 9.59 -11.67
CA ASP A 511 -21.65 9.12 -11.29
C ASP A 511 -21.86 7.61 -11.50
N ARG A 512 -21.58 7.12 -12.72
CA ARG A 512 -21.75 5.69 -13.06
C ARG A 512 -20.85 4.79 -12.24
N PHE A 513 -19.59 5.20 -12.07
CA PHE A 513 -18.61 4.49 -11.26
C PHE A 513 -19.10 4.34 -9.81
N CYS A 514 -19.52 5.45 -9.19
CA CYS A 514 -20.02 5.42 -7.82
C CYS A 514 -21.29 4.58 -7.67
N GLN A 515 -22.25 4.66 -8.59
CA GLN A 515 -23.46 3.83 -8.54
C GLN A 515 -23.14 2.33 -8.56
N GLN A 516 -22.20 1.90 -9.41
CA GLN A 516 -21.78 0.49 -9.47
C GLN A 516 -21.08 0.03 -8.18
N HIS A 517 -20.31 0.91 -7.55
CA HIS A 517 -19.61 0.62 -6.29
C HIS A 517 -20.56 0.59 -5.09
N TYR A 518 -21.46 1.56 -4.94
CA TYR A 518 -22.32 1.68 -3.76
C TYR A 518 -23.60 0.84 -3.81
N ASN A 519 -24.05 0.37 -4.98
CA ASN A 519 -25.19 -0.55 -5.10
C ASN A 519 -24.91 -1.94 -4.51
N LYS A 520 -23.65 -2.30 -4.21
CA LYS A 520 -23.29 -3.59 -3.60
C LYS A 520 -23.37 -3.61 -2.07
N ASP A 521 -23.29 -2.45 -1.41
CA ASP A 521 -23.16 -2.34 0.06
C ASP A 521 -24.36 -1.68 0.77
N THR A 522 -25.40 -1.27 0.03
CA THR A 522 -26.44 -0.35 0.55
C THR A 522 -27.62 -1.02 1.29
N GLY A 523 -27.52 -2.29 1.68
CA GLY A 523 -28.70 -3.06 2.08
C GLY A 523 -29.07 -3.14 3.56
N SER A 524 -28.13 -3.05 4.51
CA SER A 524 -28.45 -3.36 5.92
C SER A 524 -27.56 -2.62 6.91
N LEU A 525 -28.19 -1.81 7.78
CA LEU A 525 -27.53 -1.32 8.99
C LEU A 525 -27.06 -2.51 9.83
N ASN A 526 -25.81 -2.47 10.29
CA ASN A 526 -25.32 -3.46 11.24
C ASN A 526 -26.00 -3.29 12.62
N GLY A 527 -25.88 -4.28 13.51
CA GLY A 527 -26.55 -4.25 14.81
C GLY A 527 -26.21 -3.04 15.68
N ALA A 528 -24.97 -2.56 15.63
CA ALA A 528 -24.54 -1.35 16.35
C ALA A 528 -25.17 -0.08 15.75
N GLN A 529 -25.17 0.05 14.42
CA GLN A 529 -25.80 1.16 13.71
C GLN A 529 -27.31 1.20 13.95
N GLN A 530 -27.99 0.05 14.03
CA GLN A 530 -29.41 -0.01 14.37
C GLN A 530 -29.69 0.50 15.79
N GLN A 531 -28.82 0.20 16.75
CA GLN A 531 -28.94 0.72 18.12
C GLN A 531 -28.74 2.25 18.16
N ILE A 532 -27.73 2.75 17.45
CA ILE A 532 -27.47 4.18 17.31
C ILE A 532 -28.67 4.88 16.65
N TYR A 533 -29.20 4.31 15.56
CA TYR A 533 -30.37 4.83 14.87
C TYR A 533 -31.59 4.98 15.81
N LYS A 534 -31.86 3.96 16.64
CA LYS A 534 -32.92 4.02 17.65
C LYS A 534 -32.68 5.10 18.70
N MET A 535 -31.45 5.22 19.22
CA MET A 535 -31.11 6.28 20.17
C MET A 535 -31.27 7.67 19.57
N LEU A 536 -30.81 7.88 18.33
CA LEU A 536 -30.99 9.14 17.61
C LEU A 536 -32.47 9.46 17.37
N ALA A 537 -33.27 8.47 16.98
CA ALA A 537 -34.71 8.64 16.82
C ALA A 537 -35.40 9.06 18.13
N GLU A 538 -35.00 8.50 19.27
CA GLU A 538 -35.49 8.91 20.58
C GLU A 538 -35.04 10.34 20.94
N VAL A 539 -33.77 10.70 20.69
CA VAL A 539 -33.22 12.04 20.95
C VAL A 539 -33.90 13.11 20.08
N LEU A 540 -34.22 12.78 18.82
CA LEU A 540 -34.78 13.71 17.83
C LEU A 540 -36.31 13.67 17.75
N GLY A 541 -36.97 12.90 18.63
CA GLY A 541 -38.43 12.87 18.75
C GLY A 541 -39.17 12.04 17.69
N GLY A 542 -38.49 11.17 16.95
CA GLY A 542 -39.09 10.25 15.99
C GLY A 542 -38.11 9.64 14.99
N MET A 543 -38.42 8.44 14.48
CA MET A 543 -37.62 7.76 13.43
C MET A 543 -37.60 8.54 12.11
N ASN A 544 -38.66 9.29 11.84
CA ASN A 544 -38.78 10.16 10.68
C ASN A 544 -37.88 11.40 10.75
N CYS A 545 -37.21 11.68 11.87
CA CYS A 545 -36.26 12.80 11.99
C CYS A 545 -34.80 12.39 11.71
N VAL A 546 -34.55 11.11 11.38
CA VAL A 546 -33.20 10.56 11.16
C VAL A 546 -33.16 9.79 9.85
N LYS A 547 -32.17 10.09 9.02
CA LYS A 547 -31.87 9.31 7.82
C LYS A 547 -30.53 8.61 7.99
N ALA A 548 -30.50 7.29 7.81
CA ALA A 548 -29.28 6.50 7.91
C ALA A 548 -28.62 6.29 6.53
N SER A 549 -27.30 6.10 6.52
CA SER A 549 -26.51 5.72 5.34
C SER A 549 -26.77 6.63 4.12
N VAL A 550 -26.70 7.94 4.34
CA VAL A 550 -27.00 8.93 3.30
C VAL A 550 -25.81 9.07 2.35
N LEU A 551 -26.11 9.13 1.06
CA LEU A 551 -25.14 9.51 0.03
C LEU A 551 -25.34 10.97 -0.37
N THR A 552 -24.26 11.74 -0.33
CA THR A 552 -24.27 13.12 -0.84
C THR A 552 -24.23 13.15 -2.37
N PRO A 553 -24.47 14.30 -3.03
CA PRO A 553 -24.40 14.40 -4.50
C PRO A 553 -23.05 13.98 -5.10
N TYR A 554 -21.96 14.12 -4.34
CA TYR A 554 -20.62 13.65 -4.74
C TYR A 554 -20.23 12.32 -4.07
N TYR A 555 -21.21 11.54 -3.60
CA TYR A 555 -21.04 10.20 -3.04
C TYR A 555 -20.09 10.13 -1.82
N HIS A 556 -20.12 11.14 -0.94
CA HIS A 556 -19.71 10.92 0.44
C HIS A 556 -20.79 10.12 1.16
N THR A 557 -20.38 9.12 1.93
CA THR A 557 -21.28 8.39 2.83
C THR A 557 -21.39 9.15 4.15
N ILE A 558 -22.60 9.28 4.67
CA ILE A 558 -22.87 9.84 6.00
C ILE A 558 -23.58 8.75 6.80
N ASP A 559 -23.13 8.50 8.03
CA ASP A 559 -23.72 7.45 8.86
C ASP A 559 -25.17 7.79 9.22
N PHE A 560 -25.39 9.00 9.74
CA PHE A 560 -26.71 9.53 10.05
C PHE A 560 -26.83 11.01 9.69
N GLU A 561 -27.96 11.39 9.12
CA GLU A 561 -28.34 12.77 8.82
C GLU A 561 -29.59 13.15 9.61
N CYS A 562 -29.61 14.37 10.14
CA CYS A 562 -30.82 15.00 10.65
C CYS A 562 -30.86 16.48 10.26
N ILE A 563 -32.05 17.09 10.37
CA ILE A 563 -32.27 18.50 10.04
C ILE A 563 -32.91 19.19 11.23
N LEU A 564 -32.35 20.33 11.63
CA LEU A 564 -32.92 21.21 12.64
C LEU A 564 -33.48 22.47 11.99
N ASP A 565 -34.61 22.96 12.50
CA ASP A 565 -35.16 24.26 12.12
C ASP A 565 -34.41 25.43 12.77
N LYS A 566 -34.83 26.66 12.47
CA LYS A 566 -34.27 27.90 13.07
C LYS A 566 -34.33 27.93 14.60
N ARG A 567 -35.24 27.16 15.22
CA ARG A 567 -35.45 27.06 16.68
C ARG A 567 -34.77 25.82 17.26
N LYS A 568 -33.85 25.20 16.50
CA LYS A 568 -33.15 23.96 16.86
C LYS A 568 -34.10 22.77 17.10
N LYS A 569 -35.29 22.77 16.50
CA LYS A 569 -36.22 21.63 16.57
C LYS A 569 -36.00 20.67 15.40
N PRO A 570 -36.00 19.34 15.62
CA PRO A 570 -35.87 18.36 14.56
C PRO A 570 -37.02 18.44 13.55
N LEU A 571 -36.70 18.35 12.27
CA LEU A 571 -37.67 18.30 11.17
C LEU A 571 -37.82 16.87 10.65
N PRO A 572 -39.06 16.35 10.52
CA PRO A 572 -39.28 15.03 9.96
C PRO A 572 -39.12 15.03 8.44
N TYR A 573 -38.42 14.02 7.92
CA TYR A 573 -38.34 13.69 6.51
C TYR A 573 -39.72 13.24 6.02
N GLY A 574 -40.38 14.04 5.16
CA GLY A 574 -41.67 13.70 4.52
C GLY A 574 -42.84 14.67 4.76
N SER A 575 -42.68 15.73 5.55
CA SER A 575 -43.77 16.69 5.83
C SER A 575 -43.87 17.88 4.87
N HIS A 576 -43.07 17.93 3.80
CA HIS A 576 -43.08 19.01 2.81
C HIS A 576 -43.78 18.59 1.51
N ASN A 577 -45.10 18.76 1.44
CA ASN A 577 -45.77 19.06 0.18
C ASN A 577 -45.41 20.50 -0.18
N THR A 578 -44.34 20.72 -0.95
CA THR A 578 -43.96 22.08 -1.39
C THR A 578 -43.97 22.16 -2.91
N THR A 579 -44.91 22.95 -3.40
CA THR A 579 -45.14 23.38 -4.77
C THR A 579 -43.83 23.76 -5.46
N LEU A 580 -43.51 22.97 -6.48
CA LEU A 580 -42.28 23.01 -7.26
C LEU A 580 -42.28 24.24 -8.20
N GLY A 581 -41.71 25.35 -7.74
CA GLY A 581 -41.39 26.48 -8.62
C GLY A 581 -40.26 26.08 -9.58
N LYS A 582 -40.56 26.05 -10.88
CA LYS A 582 -39.59 25.83 -11.97
C LYS A 582 -38.36 26.73 -11.80
N MET A 583 -37.17 26.13 -11.84
CA MET A 583 -35.90 26.76 -12.23
C MET A 583 -35.45 26.10 -13.55
N PRO A 584 -34.66 26.82 -14.38
CA PRO A 584 -34.48 26.52 -15.80
C PRO A 584 -33.65 25.25 -16.02
N GLU A 585 -33.98 24.56 -17.10
CA GLU A 585 -33.39 23.31 -17.56
C GLU A 585 -31.85 23.32 -17.57
N MET A 586 -31.24 22.48 -16.75
CA MET A 586 -30.01 21.78 -17.12
C MET A 586 -30.24 20.29 -16.82
N HIS A 587 -30.43 19.54 -17.91
CA HIS A 587 -30.76 18.12 -17.93
C HIS A 587 -29.75 17.26 -17.15
N TRP A 588 -30.21 16.61 -16.08
CA TRP A 588 -29.54 15.42 -15.53
C TRP A 588 -30.56 14.47 -14.86
N GLU A 589 -31.10 13.53 -15.63
CA GLU A 589 -31.91 12.40 -15.13
C GLU A 589 -31.75 11.16 -16.06
N PRO A 590 -32.05 9.90 -15.62
CA PRO A 590 -32.99 9.57 -14.53
C PRO A 590 -32.61 8.45 -13.54
N ASN A 591 -33.33 8.45 -12.40
CA ASN A 591 -33.69 7.34 -11.50
C ASN A 591 -32.84 7.03 -10.25
N THR A 592 -32.87 7.96 -9.29
CA THR A 592 -33.01 7.72 -7.82
C THR A 592 -33.38 9.07 -7.20
N PRO A 593 -34.14 9.16 -6.09
CA PRO A 593 -34.57 10.45 -5.55
C PRO A 593 -33.34 11.20 -4.98
N ARG A 594 -32.72 12.02 -5.83
CA ARG A 594 -31.58 12.87 -5.51
C ARG A 594 -32.09 14.00 -4.60
N VAL A 595 -31.61 14.02 -3.36
CA VAL A 595 -31.99 15.01 -2.34
C VAL A 595 -31.38 16.36 -2.68
N GLY A 596 -32.05 17.07 -3.59
CA GLY A 596 -31.82 18.47 -3.92
C GLY A 596 -33.01 19.35 -3.53
N SER A 597 -33.79 18.96 -2.50
CA SER A 597 -34.84 19.83 -1.97
C SER A 597 -34.19 21.00 -1.22
N ARG A 598 -34.47 22.22 -1.69
CA ARG A 598 -34.06 23.45 -1.02
C ARG A 598 -34.72 23.45 0.36
N LEU A 599 -33.93 23.24 1.41
CA LEU A 599 -34.45 23.26 2.77
C LEU A 599 -34.96 24.67 3.10
N PRO A 600 -35.96 24.81 3.98
CA PRO A 600 -36.44 26.11 4.42
C PRO A 600 -35.27 27.00 4.86
N PRO A 601 -35.24 28.30 4.52
CA PRO A 601 -34.16 29.19 4.92
C PRO A 601 -33.92 29.10 6.43
N GLY A 602 -32.66 28.99 6.87
CA GLY A 602 -32.27 28.91 8.28
C GLY A 602 -32.44 27.54 8.95
N THR A 603 -32.72 26.47 8.19
CA THR A 603 -32.51 25.10 8.68
C THR A 603 -31.04 24.73 8.68
N GLU A 604 -30.63 23.91 9.64
CA GLU A 604 -29.30 23.34 9.75
C GLU A 604 -29.36 21.85 9.42
N ARG A 605 -28.60 21.41 8.42
CA ARG A 605 -28.45 19.98 8.10
C ARG A 605 -27.25 19.46 8.85
N ILE A 606 -27.42 18.39 9.63
CA ILE A 606 -26.36 17.82 10.45
C ILE A 606 -25.96 16.46 9.88
N ALA A 607 -24.66 16.27 9.69
CA ALA A 607 -24.06 14.97 9.38
C ALA A 607 -23.41 14.42 10.66
N LEU A 608 -23.89 13.30 11.17
CA LEU A 608 -23.28 12.58 12.27
C LEU A 608 -22.43 11.45 11.71
N GLU A 609 -21.14 11.44 12.06
CA GLU A 609 -20.17 10.43 11.65
C GLU A 609 -19.55 9.76 12.87
N PHE A 610 -19.55 8.44 12.90
CA PHE A 610 -18.90 7.65 13.94
C PHE A 610 -17.53 7.20 13.44
N LEU A 611 -16.47 7.81 13.95
CA LEU A 611 -15.12 7.58 13.49
C LEU A 611 -14.53 6.32 14.13
N ASP A 612 -13.96 5.43 13.32
CA ASP A 612 -13.25 4.25 13.80
C ASP A 612 -11.81 4.57 14.24
N LEU A 613 -11.12 3.57 14.80
CA LEU A 613 -9.70 3.68 15.19
C LEU A 613 -8.79 4.06 14.00
N ARG A 614 -9.18 3.73 12.76
CA ARG A 614 -8.38 4.01 11.56
C ARG A 614 -8.50 5.46 11.11
N ALA A 615 -9.46 6.22 11.64
CA ALA A 615 -9.55 7.66 11.41
C ALA A 615 -8.44 8.45 12.13
N PHE A 616 -7.77 7.85 13.12
CA PHE A 616 -6.79 8.51 13.97
C PHE A 616 -5.36 7.97 13.75
N CYS A 617 -4.38 8.74 14.22
CA CYS A 617 -2.99 8.28 14.38
C CYS A 617 -2.91 7.21 15.48
N LYS A 618 -1.91 6.32 15.39
CA LYS A 618 -1.80 5.19 16.35
C LYS A 618 -1.48 5.64 17.77
N ASN A 619 -0.65 6.67 17.91
CA ASN A 619 -0.08 7.09 19.20
C ASN A 619 -0.87 8.18 19.92
N VAL A 620 -1.70 8.94 19.19
CA VAL A 620 -2.46 10.06 19.72
C VAL A 620 -3.81 10.16 19.03
N PRO A 621 -4.86 10.70 19.68
CA PRO A 621 -6.18 10.91 19.09
C PRO A 621 -6.21 12.06 18.06
N HIS A 622 -5.21 12.10 17.18
CA HIS A 622 -5.08 13.07 16.09
C HIS A 622 -5.78 12.56 14.84
N LEU A 623 -6.66 13.38 14.26
CA LEU A 623 -7.45 13.01 13.09
C LEU A 623 -6.58 13.00 11.83
N LYS A 624 -6.62 11.91 11.06
CA LYS A 624 -5.86 11.76 9.81
C LYS A 624 -6.51 12.48 8.63
N GLY A 625 -5.70 12.74 7.62
CA GLY A 625 -6.03 13.70 6.57
C GLY A 625 -7.26 13.30 5.75
N LYS A 626 -7.46 12.00 5.50
CA LYS A 626 -8.65 11.54 4.77
C LYS A 626 -9.96 11.85 5.50
N SER A 627 -9.98 11.68 6.83
CA SER A 627 -11.15 11.99 7.66
C SER A 627 -11.35 13.49 7.80
N ALA A 628 -10.26 14.26 7.90
CA ALA A 628 -10.30 15.72 7.89
C ALA A 628 -10.87 16.27 6.57
N MET A 629 -10.38 15.80 5.42
CA MET A 629 -10.88 16.18 4.10
C MET A 629 -12.38 15.86 3.94
N LYS A 630 -12.83 14.69 4.41
CA LYS A 630 -14.26 14.33 4.40
C LYS A 630 -15.10 15.36 5.16
N LYS A 631 -14.67 15.75 6.37
CA LYS A 631 -15.32 16.79 7.17
C LYS A 631 -15.43 18.10 6.39
N ARG A 632 -14.33 18.62 5.85
CA ARG A 632 -14.31 19.86 5.05
C ARG A 632 -15.27 19.80 3.87
N HIS A 633 -15.25 18.71 3.12
CA HIS A 633 -16.15 18.52 1.97
C HIS A 633 -17.63 18.50 2.36
N LEU A 634 -17.97 17.87 3.50
CA LEU A 634 -19.34 17.88 4.01
C LEU A 634 -19.75 19.29 4.45
N GLU A 635 -18.84 20.06 5.06
CA GLU A 635 -19.08 21.47 5.41
C GLU A 635 -19.31 22.34 4.17
N ILE A 636 -18.52 22.16 3.10
CA ILE A 636 -18.72 22.81 1.79
C ILE A 636 -20.10 22.48 1.21
N LEU A 637 -20.56 21.23 1.40
CA LEU A 637 -21.90 20.79 0.98
C LEU A 637 -23.04 21.32 1.87
N GLY A 638 -22.74 22.17 2.86
CA GLY A 638 -23.71 22.82 3.74
C GLY A 638 -24.14 22.01 4.95
N TYR A 639 -23.36 20.99 5.35
CA TYR A 639 -23.59 20.23 6.58
C TYR A 639 -22.86 20.86 7.76
N ARG A 640 -23.49 20.87 8.93
CA ARG A 640 -22.78 20.88 10.21
C ARG A 640 -22.34 19.46 10.52
N VAL A 641 -21.04 19.22 10.58
CA VAL A 641 -20.50 17.86 10.78
C VAL A 641 -20.21 17.64 12.26
N ILE A 642 -20.77 16.57 12.82
CA ILE A 642 -20.50 16.06 14.16
C ILE A 642 -19.77 14.73 13.99
N GLN A 643 -18.47 14.74 14.24
CA GLN A 643 -17.65 13.53 14.22
C GLN A 643 -17.48 13.02 15.66
N ILE A 644 -17.95 11.81 15.92
CA ILE A 644 -17.90 11.16 17.23
C ILE A 644 -16.75 10.15 17.22
N PRO A 645 -15.66 10.38 17.98
CA PRO A 645 -14.54 9.46 18.03
C PRO A 645 -14.89 8.13 18.69
N HIS A 646 -14.32 7.03 18.18
CA HIS A 646 -14.47 5.69 18.78
C HIS A 646 -14.08 5.65 20.27
N PHE A 647 -12.99 6.30 20.67
CA PHE A 647 -12.50 6.29 22.06
C PHE A 647 -13.42 7.05 23.02
N GLU A 648 -14.16 8.06 22.53
CA GLU A 648 -15.21 8.72 23.31
C GLU A 648 -16.45 7.85 23.40
N TRP A 649 -16.95 7.37 22.25
CA TRP A 649 -18.18 6.58 22.15
C TRP A 649 -18.14 5.28 22.97
N ASN A 650 -16.95 4.67 23.05
CA ASN A 650 -16.71 3.44 23.79
C ASN A 650 -16.06 3.67 25.17
N SER A 651 -16.01 4.92 25.64
CA SER A 651 -15.53 5.24 26.98
C SER A 651 -16.43 4.67 28.07
N MET A 652 -15.88 4.49 29.28
CA MET A 652 -16.65 4.07 30.46
C MET A 652 -17.78 5.06 30.81
N VAL A 653 -17.59 6.35 30.51
CA VAL A 653 -18.58 7.40 30.73
C VAL A 653 -19.84 7.16 29.88
N LEU A 654 -19.66 6.69 28.64
CA LEU A 654 -20.75 6.36 27.71
C LEU A 654 -21.14 4.88 27.73
N SER A 655 -20.99 4.20 28.87
CA SER A 655 -21.31 2.77 29.04
C SER A 655 -22.81 2.47 29.08
N THR A 656 -23.65 3.43 29.48
CA THR A 656 -25.11 3.26 29.57
C THR A 656 -25.83 3.91 28.39
N LYS A 657 -27.02 3.38 28.05
CA LYS A 657 -27.88 3.96 27.00
C LYS A 657 -28.21 5.43 27.29
N GLY A 658 -28.56 5.75 28.55
CA GLY A 658 -28.90 7.12 28.97
C GLY A 658 -27.74 8.10 28.74
N ALA A 659 -26.54 7.76 29.19
CA ALA A 659 -25.36 8.59 28.99
C ALA A 659 -25.05 8.85 27.51
N ARG A 660 -25.16 7.81 26.66
CA ARG A 660 -25.01 7.96 25.20
C ARG A 660 -26.05 8.89 24.60
N MET A 661 -27.31 8.79 25.02
CA MET A 661 -28.38 9.67 24.54
C MET A 661 -28.17 11.12 24.98
N ASP A 662 -27.72 11.34 26.20
CA ASP A 662 -27.41 12.68 26.70
C ASP A 662 -26.24 13.32 25.94
N TYR A 663 -25.18 12.54 25.70
CA TYR A 663 -24.06 12.97 24.86
C TYR A 663 -24.51 13.32 23.43
N LEU A 664 -25.32 12.47 22.79
CA LEU A 664 -25.87 12.77 21.46
C LEU A 664 -26.73 14.06 21.47
N ARG A 665 -27.51 14.29 22.53
CA ARG A 665 -28.31 15.51 22.67
C ARG A 665 -27.41 16.73 22.80
N GLU A 666 -26.38 16.67 23.63
CA GLU A 666 -25.39 17.73 23.81
C GLU A 666 -24.68 18.05 22.48
N CYS A 667 -24.22 17.03 21.74
CA CYS A 667 -23.58 17.25 20.44
C CYS A 667 -24.53 17.92 19.42
N ILE A 668 -25.77 17.46 19.33
CA ILE A 668 -26.74 17.93 18.32
C ILE A 668 -27.23 19.35 18.66
N PHE A 669 -27.68 19.58 19.89
CA PHE A 669 -28.38 20.81 20.27
C PHE A 669 -27.47 21.86 20.93
N GLY A 670 -26.32 21.45 21.50
CA GLY A 670 -25.40 22.35 22.22
C GLY A 670 -25.81 22.63 23.66
N ASP A 671 -26.80 21.92 24.21
CA ASP A 671 -27.27 22.08 25.58
C ASP A 671 -26.33 21.32 26.54
N GLY A 672 -25.23 21.97 26.93
CA GLY A 672 -24.45 21.56 28.09
C GLY A 672 -25.27 21.77 29.36
N LYS A 673 -25.17 20.83 30.31
CA LYS A 673 -25.85 20.89 31.63
C LYS A 673 -25.76 22.31 32.22
N SER A 674 -26.92 22.97 32.32
CA SER A 674 -27.08 24.17 33.15
C SER A 674 -26.94 23.83 34.62
#